data_AF-A0A0K8WKH1-F1
#
_entry.id   AF-A0A0K8WKH1-F1
#
_cell.length_a   1.000
_cell.length_b   1.000
_cell.length_c   1.000
_cell.angle_alpha   90.00
_cell.angle_beta   90.00
_cell.angle_gamma   90.00
#
_symmetry.space_group_name_H-M   'P 1'
#
loop_
_entity.id
_entity.type
_entity.pdbx_description
1 polymer ?
#
loop_
_entity_poly.entity_id
_entity_poly.type
_entity_poly.pdbx_seq_one_letter_code
_entity_poly.pdbx_strand_id
1 'polypeptide(L)'
;MDTEEGEYVDSDDYSDDDDISWKVRRAAAKCLEALIITRHEYIESFCQDLGPILILRLKEREENVKSDIFHVYITLLKSAKAPHLVAQDPDSMEEIPRIFSLLQDQLKDVIKIIQPLLRERSMKTRQDCFLLLRELLNVLPGSLGPYLNDIVPGISYALCDKNSTSNIKISALGFLCSLLTCHTQTYLFQLHIPTLVPIIITAVFDSFYKISTEALQVMQQLVKVIRPLDDPISPGTFKIGPFVEDLYSATLKKLMTSDVDQEVKDRAITCMGQIIANMGDFLVPQVQTCLPILMERLNNEVTRLSSVKAIHMIASSPLRIDLTLIIKEIIPILGSFLRKNNRALRLNSLDLLNKLVENYSPAFNPQILQLVVVELKPLISDSDLHIAQYCLILLTATALKHPKALEDTHEQFLPAVLMLVRSPLLQGSALTCTLNLLQVLVQTNIHHLDYNSLLNKLMDPVIIDNEQVHKQAHHSLAKCISSLTLKCPWEAIPLASRLLDYIQKTTECNDIKMSFCLLTIGEIGRNFDLSPILSLPQTLIDCFGVCSEDVKSSSSLALGAVAVGSLKSYLPLILKEIEGQPKRQYLLLHSLKEVISALSVTQHGLSQLLPSVPSIWVQLIKHCESSEEGSRNVVAECLGKLILVNPDELLPQLRDALYSNNAIMRAVVVSSIKYTISDQPQPIDHLLKQNLGEFLSSLRDPEPGVRRVALVTFNAAIHNKPTLVRDLLPTLLPFLYSETKVKCELIREVEMGPFKHTVDDGLDIRKAAFECMYTLLEQGLDRVDVKQFLGHVQAGLCDHYDIKMLTYLMTARLAVLCPDAVLQQLDQFVLQLRETCTYKVKANSVKQEHEKQDELKRSALRAVSALSQIPNADKNQHFTDFLKTIKDIPELCKIYESIQKDSNSVNIENASMDQS
;
A
#
# COMPACT_ATOMS: atom_id res chain seq x y z
N MET A 1 -16.54 61.70 36.95
CA MET A 1 -17.79 61.04 36.58
C MET A 1 -17.50 60.09 35.42
N ASP A 2 -17.12 58.83 35.58
CA ASP A 2 -16.63 58.05 36.71
C ASP A 2 -15.77 56.93 36.09
N THR A 3 -14.64 56.67 36.74
CA THR A 3 -13.68 55.61 36.47
C THR A 3 -14.15 54.33 37.14
N GLU A 4 -14.36 53.26 36.36
CA GLU A 4 -14.44 51.89 36.88
C GLU A 4 -13.22 51.11 36.37
N GLU A 5 -12.15 51.18 37.14
CA GLU A 5 -11.05 50.23 37.11
C GLU A 5 -11.54 48.93 37.78
N GLY A 6 -11.69 47.88 36.98
CA GLY A 6 -11.88 46.53 37.52
C GLY A 6 -10.56 45.99 38.06
N GLU A 7 -10.40 46.02 39.38
CA GLU A 7 -9.32 45.39 40.12
C GLU A 7 -9.20 43.90 39.75
N TYR A 8 -8.08 43.53 39.11
CA TYR A 8 -7.61 42.16 39.11
C TYR A 8 -7.13 41.86 40.53
N VAL A 9 -7.91 41.08 41.27
CA VAL A 9 -7.51 40.54 42.57
C VAL A 9 -6.29 39.65 42.38
N ASP A 10 -5.14 40.14 42.83
CA ASP A 10 -3.89 39.40 42.93
C ASP A 10 -4.10 38.21 43.87
N SER A 11 -4.13 37.00 43.32
CA SER A 11 -4.36 35.74 44.04
C SER A 11 -3.09 35.18 44.72
N ASP A 12 -2.24 36.06 45.24
CA ASP A 12 -0.92 35.69 45.78
C ASP A 12 -0.86 35.58 47.32
N ASP A 13 -2.01 35.64 48.01
CA ASP A 13 -2.08 35.62 49.48
C ASP A 13 -2.49 34.27 50.13
N TYR A 14 -2.43 33.14 49.41
CA TYR A 14 -2.58 31.80 50.03
C TYR A 14 -1.21 31.16 50.27
N SER A 15 -0.86 31.00 51.55
CA SER A 15 0.34 30.33 52.06
C SER A 15 0.48 28.88 51.53
N ASP A 16 1.66 28.55 51.00
CA ASP A 16 2.02 27.33 50.26
C ASP A 16 1.91 26.00 51.04
N ASP A 17 1.88 26.01 52.37
CA ASP A 17 2.03 24.78 53.16
C ASP A 17 0.72 23.95 53.32
N ASP A 18 -0.43 24.46 52.86
CA ASP A 18 -1.75 23.84 53.11
C ASP A 18 -2.52 23.38 51.84
N ASP A 19 -2.03 23.57 50.61
CA ASP A 19 -2.73 23.06 49.42
C ASP A 19 -2.55 21.53 49.29
N ILE A 20 -3.42 20.74 49.93
CA ILE A 20 -3.49 19.28 49.76
C ILE A 20 -4.32 18.91 48.52
N SER A 21 -5.01 19.87 47.90
CA SER A 21 -5.97 19.65 46.81
C SER A 21 -5.29 19.34 45.46
N TRP A 22 -3.98 19.57 45.31
CA TRP A 22 -3.23 19.22 44.10
C TRP A 22 -3.37 17.74 43.73
N LYS A 23 -3.51 16.84 44.72
CA LYS A 23 -3.75 15.40 44.48
C LYS A 23 -5.07 15.15 43.76
N VAL A 24 -6.10 15.94 44.06
CA VAL A 24 -7.40 15.88 43.41
C VAL A 24 -7.28 16.39 41.97
N ARG A 25 -6.60 17.52 41.77
CA ARG A 25 -6.34 18.08 40.42
C ARG A 25 -5.55 17.09 39.56
N ARG A 26 -4.55 16.41 40.14
CA ARG A 26 -3.77 15.35 39.50
C ARG A 26 -4.61 14.14 39.09
N ALA A 27 -5.46 13.65 40.01
CA ALA A 27 -6.35 12.53 39.73
C ALA A 27 -7.35 12.88 38.61
N ALA A 28 -7.86 14.11 38.59
CA ALA A 28 -8.72 14.60 37.53
C ALA A 28 -7.99 14.63 36.17
N ALA A 29 -6.76 15.13 36.10
CA ALA A 29 -5.95 15.11 34.87
C ALA A 29 -5.77 13.67 34.34
N LYS A 30 -5.37 12.72 35.19
CA LYS A 30 -5.22 11.31 34.79
C LYS A 30 -6.53 10.66 34.34
N CYS A 31 -7.65 11.04 34.96
CA CYS A 31 -8.97 10.57 34.54
C CYS A 31 -9.34 11.11 33.15
N LEU A 32 -9.08 12.39 32.89
CA LEU A 32 -9.28 13.01 31.57
C LEU A 32 -8.39 12.35 30.51
N GLU A 33 -7.13 12.08 30.82
CA GLU A 33 -6.23 11.36 29.91
C GLU A 33 -6.79 9.98 29.54
N ALA A 34 -7.23 9.20 30.53
CA ALA A 34 -7.84 7.90 30.29
C ALA A 34 -9.15 7.99 29.47
N LEU A 35 -9.96 9.02 29.69
CA LEU A 35 -11.17 9.27 28.89
C LEU A 35 -10.82 9.56 27.43
N ILE A 36 -9.82 10.41 27.16
CA ILE A 36 -9.39 10.73 25.80
C ILE A 36 -8.86 9.49 25.08
N ILE A 37 -8.07 8.65 25.76
CA ILE A 37 -7.51 7.41 25.20
C ILE A 37 -8.60 6.39 24.87
N THR A 38 -9.64 6.30 25.71
CA THR A 38 -10.67 5.26 25.55
C THR A 38 -11.81 5.68 24.63
N ARG A 39 -12.11 6.98 24.53
CA ARG A 39 -13.32 7.50 23.89
C ARG A 39 -13.03 8.37 22.66
N HIS A 40 -12.49 7.73 21.62
CA HIS A 40 -12.17 8.39 20.35
C HIS A 40 -13.39 9.03 19.66
N GLU A 41 -14.58 8.49 19.90
CA GLU A 41 -15.85 9.01 19.36
C GLU A 41 -16.18 10.45 19.79
N TYR A 42 -15.61 10.91 20.90
CA TYR A 42 -15.84 12.25 21.45
C TYR A 42 -14.68 13.22 21.21
N ILE A 43 -13.67 12.87 20.40
CA ILE A 43 -12.47 13.72 20.19
C ILE A 43 -12.84 15.12 19.71
N GLU A 44 -13.80 15.27 18.81
CA GLU A 44 -14.24 16.59 18.34
C GLU A 44 -14.78 17.44 19.49
N SER A 45 -15.62 16.86 20.36
CA SER A 45 -16.14 17.54 21.55
C SER A 45 -15.03 17.82 22.58
N PHE A 46 -14.06 16.92 22.73
CA PHE A 46 -12.91 17.15 23.62
C PHE A 46 -12.02 18.28 23.09
N CYS A 47 -11.78 18.36 21.78
CA CYS A 47 -11.08 19.48 21.17
C CYS A 47 -11.86 20.77 21.41
N GLN A 48 -13.18 20.79 21.21
CA GLN A 48 -13.99 22.00 21.36
C GLN A 48 -14.09 22.49 22.82
N ASP A 49 -14.41 21.60 23.76
CA ASP A 49 -14.77 21.97 25.13
C ASP A 49 -13.61 21.80 26.11
N LEU A 50 -12.88 20.68 26.03
CA LEU A 50 -11.81 20.35 26.96
C LEU A 50 -10.48 21.04 26.60
N GLY A 51 -10.18 21.17 25.30
CA GLY A 51 -8.98 21.82 24.77
C GLY A 51 -8.73 23.20 25.38
N PRO A 52 -9.67 24.17 25.29
CA PRO A 52 -9.49 25.51 25.83
C PRO A 52 -9.29 25.53 27.35
N ILE A 53 -9.98 24.63 28.08
CA ILE A 53 -9.86 24.52 29.54
C ILE A 53 -8.45 24.02 29.93
N LEU A 54 -7.97 22.98 29.25
CA LEU A 54 -6.62 22.44 29.47
C LEU A 54 -5.56 23.50 29.17
N ILE A 55 -5.71 24.25 28.08
CA ILE A 55 -4.81 25.35 27.69
C ILE A 55 -4.71 26.38 28.82
N LEU A 56 -5.84 26.86 29.34
CA LEU A 56 -5.85 27.82 30.46
C LEU A 56 -5.17 27.26 31.72
N ARG A 57 -5.28 25.94 31.95
CA ARG A 57 -4.71 25.24 33.11
C ARG A 57 -3.23 24.87 32.98
N LEU A 58 -2.59 25.09 31.82
CA LEU A 58 -1.14 24.91 31.67
C LEU A 58 -0.31 25.85 32.56
N LYS A 59 -0.93 26.86 33.19
CA LYS A 59 -0.32 27.77 34.17
C LYS A 59 -0.38 27.28 35.62
N GLU A 60 -0.66 26.00 35.85
CA GLU A 60 -0.75 25.41 37.20
C GLU A 60 0.51 25.65 38.05
N ARG A 61 0.36 25.87 39.36
CA ARG A 61 1.50 26.16 40.26
C ARG A 61 2.29 24.90 40.64
N GLU A 62 1.61 23.77 40.86
CA GLU A 62 2.24 22.50 41.24
C GLU A 62 2.79 21.76 40.01
N GLU A 63 4.09 21.43 40.02
CA GLU A 63 4.80 20.90 38.84
C GLU A 63 4.29 19.55 38.35
N ASN A 64 3.89 18.64 39.25
CA ASN A 64 3.40 17.32 38.88
C ASN A 64 2.03 17.39 38.23
N VAL A 65 1.13 18.23 38.75
CA VAL A 65 -0.18 18.51 38.16
C VAL A 65 -0.01 19.19 36.81
N LYS A 66 0.88 20.20 36.72
CA LYS A 66 1.19 20.89 35.47
C LYS A 66 1.63 19.89 34.39
N SER A 67 2.59 19.02 34.71
CA SER A 67 3.10 18.00 33.79
C SER A 67 2.02 17.01 33.35
N ASP A 68 1.17 16.53 34.28
CA ASP A 68 0.04 15.65 33.93
C ASP A 68 -0.95 16.37 33.00
N ILE A 69 -1.21 17.69 33.16
CA ILE A 69 -2.05 18.48 32.24
C ILE A 69 -1.42 18.59 30.84
N PHE A 70 -0.11 18.80 30.73
CA PHE A 70 0.61 18.77 29.45
C PHE A 70 0.40 17.42 28.74
N HIS A 71 0.55 16.31 29.47
CA HIS A 71 0.34 14.98 28.91
C HIS A 71 -1.09 14.74 28.46
N VAL A 72 -2.10 15.19 29.20
CA VAL A 72 -3.52 15.11 28.77
C VAL A 72 -3.72 15.79 27.42
N TYR A 73 -3.17 17.01 27.24
CA TYR A 73 -3.33 17.73 25.97
C TYR A 73 -2.50 17.11 24.83
N ILE A 74 -1.29 16.59 25.11
CA ILE A 74 -0.51 15.81 24.13
C ILE A 74 -1.28 14.57 23.69
N THR A 75 -1.94 13.88 24.63
CA THR A 75 -2.76 12.71 24.35
C THR A 75 -3.98 13.09 23.50
N LEU A 76 -4.62 14.24 23.76
CA LEU A 76 -5.66 14.80 22.89
C LEU A 76 -5.18 15.02 21.45
N LEU A 77 -3.99 15.61 21.27
CA LEU A 77 -3.38 15.81 19.95
C LEU A 77 -3.08 14.48 19.24
N LYS A 78 -2.53 13.50 19.96
CA LYS A 78 -2.25 12.17 19.40
C LYS A 78 -3.52 11.45 18.98
N SER A 79 -4.58 11.51 19.79
CA SER A 79 -5.87 10.94 19.46
C SER A 79 -6.51 11.64 18.25
N ALA A 80 -6.35 12.97 18.13
CA ALA A 80 -6.80 13.72 16.96
C ALA A 80 -6.05 13.34 15.65
N LYS A 81 -4.86 12.74 15.74
CA LYS A 81 -4.07 12.28 14.59
C LYS A 81 -4.53 10.94 14.00
N ALA A 82 -5.39 10.17 14.68
CA ALA A 82 -5.87 8.85 14.23
C ALA A 82 -6.39 8.90 12.77
N PRO A 83 -6.33 7.78 12.01
CA PRO A 83 -5.88 7.69 10.61
C PRO A 83 -6.86 8.24 9.56
N HIS A 84 -7.24 9.52 9.69
CA HIS A 84 -7.94 10.25 8.65
C HIS A 84 -6.97 10.89 7.64
N LEU A 85 -5.66 10.80 7.87
CA LEU A 85 -4.60 11.37 7.02
C LEU A 85 -4.03 10.42 5.95
N VAL A 86 -4.42 9.14 5.91
CA VAL A 86 -3.92 8.18 4.90
C VAL A 86 -4.72 8.24 3.58
N ALA A 87 -5.87 8.92 3.56
CA ALA A 87 -6.61 9.23 2.34
C ALA A 87 -6.46 10.72 1.99
N GLN A 88 -5.23 11.19 1.74
CA GLN A 88 -5.05 12.47 1.04
C GLN A 88 -5.33 12.23 -0.45
N ASP A 89 -6.59 12.44 -0.82
CA ASP A 89 -7.05 12.56 -2.20
C ASP A 89 -6.71 13.98 -2.68
N PRO A 90 -5.80 14.16 -3.67
CA PRO A 90 -5.37 15.49 -4.10
C PRO A 90 -6.47 16.30 -4.81
N ASP A 91 -7.61 15.70 -5.17
CA ASP A 91 -8.73 16.35 -5.85
C ASP A 91 -10.03 16.46 -5.02
N SER A 92 -10.05 16.02 -3.75
CA SER A 92 -11.20 16.29 -2.89
C SER A 92 -11.21 17.77 -2.48
N MET A 93 -12.12 18.58 -3.04
CA MET A 93 -12.32 19.95 -2.58
C MET A 93 -12.65 19.96 -1.08
N GLU A 94 -11.72 20.51 -0.31
CA GLU A 94 -11.86 21.16 0.99
C GLU A 94 -13.06 20.76 1.88
N GLU A 95 -12.86 19.75 2.72
CA GLU A 95 -13.24 19.88 4.13
C GLU A 95 -12.02 19.48 4.97
N ILE A 96 -11.25 20.48 5.42
CA ILE A 96 -10.34 20.30 6.55
C ILE A 96 -11.21 19.69 7.66
N PRO A 97 -10.93 18.46 8.16
CA PRO A 97 -11.76 17.88 9.19
C PRO A 97 -11.89 18.88 10.34
N ARG A 98 -13.11 19.17 10.79
CA ARG A 98 -13.42 20.25 11.74
C ARG A 98 -12.49 20.28 12.96
N ILE A 99 -12.02 19.11 13.39
CA ILE A 99 -10.97 18.93 14.42
C ILE A 99 -9.70 19.75 14.13
N PHE A 100 -9.18 19.73 12.91
CA PHE A 100 -7.99 20.51 12.53
C PHE A 100 -8.26 22.01 12.56
N SER A 101 -9.45 22.47 12.15
CA SER A 101 -9.82 23.89 12.28
C SER A 101 -9.87 24.33 13.74
N LEU A 102 -10.46 23.52 14.63
CA LEU A 102 -10.50 23.77 16.07
C LEU A 102 -9.09 23.82 16.69
N LEU A 103 -8.20 22.92 16.28
CA LEU A 103 -6.82 22.91 16.76
C LEU A 103 -6.00 24.10 16.22
N GLN A 104 -6.28 24.56 14.99
CA GLN A 104 -5.67 25.77 14.44
C GLN A 104 -6.11 27.03 15.21
N ASP A 105 -7.40 27.13 15.57
CA ASP A 105 -7.93 28.24 16.37
C ASP A 105 -7.26 28.30 17.76
N GLN A 106 -7.04 27.14 18.38
CA GLN A 106 -6.39 27.02 19.69
C GLN A 106 -4.90 27.33 19.69
N LEU A 107 -4.24 27.26 18.53
CA LEU A 107 -2.79 27.35 18.42
C LEU A 107 -2.24 28.65 19.01
N LYS A 108 -2.93 29.77 18.77
CA LYS A 108 -2.52 31.09 19.27
C LYS A 108 -2.45 31.12 20.80
N ASP A 109 -3.46 30.55 21.45
CA ASP A 109 -3.56 30.54 22.92
C ASP A 109 -2.54 29.59 23.54
N VAL A 110 -2.32 28.43 22.91
CA VAL A 110 -1.27 27.49 23.32
C VAL A 110 0.10 28.17 23.30
N ILE A 111 0.46 28.82 22.19
CA ILE A 111 1.77 29.50 22.07
C ILE A 111 1.92 30.63 23.09
N LYS A 112 0.87 31.44 23.29
CA LYS A 112 0.88 32.53 24.27
C LYS A 112 1.19 32.05 25.69
N ILE A 113 0.76 30.84 26.05
CA ILE A 113 1.02 30.24 27.37
C ILE A 113 2.39 29.56 27.41
N ILE A 114 2.80 28.88 26.34
CA ILE A 114 4.10 28.18 26.28
C ILE A 114 5.29 29.15 26.26
N GLN A 115 5.17 30.32 25.61
CA GLN A 115 6.25 31.30 25.46
C GLN A 115 7.01 31.61 26.77
N PRO A 116 6.34 31.97 27.89
CA PRO A 116 7.03 32.16 29.18
C PRO A 116 7.52 30.86 29.81
N LEU A 117 6.78 29.75 29.66
CA LEU A 117 7.10 28.45 30.26
C LEU A 117 8.39 27.84 29.68
N LEU A 118 8.74 28.14 28.42
CA LEU A 118 10.00 27.73 27.80
C LEU A 118 11.24 28.29 28.52
N ARG A 119 11.09 29.37 29.31
CA ARG A 119 12.18 30.01 30.08
C ARG A 119 12.00 29.87 31.59
N GLU A 120 11.09 29.01 32.03
CA GLU A 120 10.84 28.75 33.45
C GLU A 120 12.01 27.96 34.08
N ARG A 121 12.19 28.13 35.40
CA ARG A 121 13.25 27.42 36.15
C ARG A 121 13.04 25.90 36.13
N SER A 122 11.79 25.46 36.15
CA SER A 122 11.41 24.05 36.14
C SER A 122 11.93 23.34 34.90
N MET A 123 12.81 22.36 35.11
CA MET A 123 13.40 21.55 34.04
C MET A 123 12.34 20.68 33.34
N LYS A 124 11.43 20.12 34.14
CA LYS A 124 10.37 19.23 33.66
C LYS A 124 9.35 19.97 32.80
N THR A 125 8.91 21.16 33.25
CA THR A 125 7.98 22.00 32.49
C THR A 125 8.54 22.39 31.13
N ARG A 126 9.83 22.74 31.05
CA ARG A 126 10.50 23.05 29.77
C ARG A 126 10.52 21.85 28.82
N GLN A 127 10.79 20.65 29.34
CA GLN A 127 10.76 19.42 28.55
C GLN A 127 9.36 19.14 28.00
N ASP A 128 8.33 19.28 28.84
CA ASP A 128 6.93 19.08 28.46
C ASP A 128 6.48 20.08 27.38
N CYS A 129 6.96 21.33 27.45
CA CYS A 129 6.73 22.32 26.40
C CYS A 129 7.27 21.87 25.04
N PHE A 130 8.51 21.36 24.97
CA PHE A 130 9.09 20.87 23.71
C PHE A 130 8.39 19.62 23.19
N LEU A 131 7.95 18.72 24.08
CA LEU A 131 7.15 17.55 23.70
C LEU A 131 5.81 17.96 23.10
N LEU A 132 5.12 18.93 23.72
CA LEU A 132 3.88 19.48 23.23
C LEU A 132 4.05 20.16 21.87
N LEU A 133 5.04 21.04 21.72
CA LEU A 133 5.30 21.71 20.44
C LEU A 133 5.65 20.71 19.33
N ARG A 134 6.39 19.64 19.65
CA ARG A 134 6.70 18.57 18.68
C ARG A 134 5.45 17.81 18.27
N GLU A 135 4.55 17.50 19.20
CA GLU A 135 3.29 16.84 18.86
C GLU A 135 2.37 17.75 18.03
N LEU A 136 2.33 19.06 18.32
CA LEU A 136 1.61 20.03 17.50
C LEU A 136 2.11 20.04 16.05
N LEU A 137 3.43 19.99 15.83
CA LEU A 137 3.99 19.86 14.47
C LEU A 137 3.62 18.54 13.78
N ASN A 138 3.54 17.46 14.55
CA ASN A 138 3.18 16.14 14.03
C ASN A 138 1.71 16.05 13.61
N VAL A 139 0.82 16.87 14.19
CA VAL A 139 -0.62 16.93 13.88
C VAL A 139 -0.91 18.02 12.85
N LEU A 140 -0.30 19.20 13.00
CA LEU A 140 -0.48 20.37 12.16
C LEU A 140 0.86 20.79 11.53
N PRO A 141 1.36 20.06 10.51
CA PRO A 141 2.59 20.42 9.82
C PRO A 141 2.44 21.82 9.19
N GLY A 142 3.47 22.65 9.31
CA GLY A 142 3.45 24.01 8.74
C GLY A 142 2.83 25.11 9.62
N SER A 143 2.13 24.77 10.72
CA SER A 143 1.31 25.72 11.49
C SER A 143 2.06 26.69 12.42
N LEU A 144 3.23 26.30 12.95
CA LEU A 144 4.02 27.12 13.88
C LEU A 144 4.78 28.30 13.24
N GLY A 145 4.71 28.47 11.92
CA GLY A 145 5.50 29.45 11.18
C GLY A 145 5.35 30.92 11.66
N PRO A 146 4.13 31.42 11.90
CA PRO A 146 3.90 32.78 12.39
C PRO A 146 4.47 33.05 13.81
N TYR A 147 4.69 31.99 14.59
CA TYR A 147 5.03 32.06 16.02
C TYR A 147 6.52 31.84 16.30
N LEU A 148 7.36 31.77 15.27
CA LEU A 148 8.80 31.51 15.44
C LEU A 148 9.51 32.55 16.32
N ASN A 149 9.10 33.82 16.24
CA ASN A 149 9.63 34.90 17.09
C ASN A 149 9.48 34.62 18.59
N ASP A 150 8.42 33.93 18.99
CA ASP A 150 8.12 33.63 20.39
C ASP A 150 8.83 32.37 20.87
N ILE A 151 8.98 31.38 19.98
CA ILE A 151 9.50 30.04 20.29
C ILE A 151 11.03 30.01 20.26
N VAL A 152 11.66 30.63 19.25
CA VAL A 152 13.13 30.58 19.05
C VAL A 152 13.93 31.05 20.27
N PRO A 153 13.58 32.15 20.96
CA PRO A 153 14.28 32.55 22.17
C PRO A 153 14.22 31.50 23.30
N GLY A 154 13.13 30.73 23.38
CA GLY A 154 12.98 29.61 24.31
C GLY A 154 13.93 28.45 23.98
N ILE A 155 14.08 28.12 22.69
CA ILE A 155 15.07 27.14 22.21
C ILE A 155 16.49 27.62 22.57
N SER A 156 16.80 28.88 22.29
CA SER A 156 18.12 29.47 22.61
C SER A 156 18.42 29.39 24.11
N TYR A 157 17.44 29.70 24.96
CA TYR A 157 17.58 29.60 26.40
C TYR A 157 17.89 28.17 26.87
N ALA A 158 17.13 27.19 26.36
CA ALA A 158 17.32 25.77 26.71
C ALA A 158 18.69 25.20 26.29
N LEU A 159 19.26 25.70 25.20
CA LEU A 159 20.56 25.24 24.68
C LEU A 159 21.76 25.96 25.29
N CYS A 160 21.63 27.25 25.62
CA CYS A 160 22.72 28.05 26.17
C CYS A 160 22.85 27.97 27.70
N ASP A 161 21.78 27.63 28.41
CA ASP A 161 21.77 27.59 29.87
C ASP A 161 22.67 26.45 30.40
N LYS A 162 23.63 26.81 31.27
CA LYS A 162 24.58 25.87 31.89
C LYS A 162 23.89 24.91 32.86
N ASN A 163 22.74 25.30 33.41
CA ASN A 163 21.98 24.48 34.36
C ASN A 163 21.03 23.50 33.67
N SER A 164 20.93 23.55 32.33
CA SER A 164 20.02 22.68 31.58
C SER A 164 20.57 21.26 31.46
N THR A 165 19.74 20.28 31.79
CA THR A 165 20.08 18.85 31.70
C THR A 165 20.20 18.41 30.24
N SER A 166 20.93 17.31 30.02
CA SER A 166 21.09 16.72 28.69
C SER A 166 19.76 16.39 28.01
N ASN A 167 18.75 15.94 28.78
CA ASN A 167 17.42 15.62 28.28
C ASN A 167 16.66 16.83 27.71
N ILE A 168 16.78 18.01 28.33
CA ILE A 168 16.14 19.23 27.82
C ILE A 168 16.81 19.64 26.50
N LYS A 169 18.16 19.64 26.47
CA LYS A 169 18.92 19.96 25.25
C LYS A 169 18.56 19.03 24.10
N ILE A 170 18.46 17.72 24.35
CA ILE A 170 18.02 16.72 23.36
C ILE A 170 16.58 17.00 22.91
N SER A 171 15.66 17.30 23.83
CA SER A 171 14.27 17.60 23.50
C SER A 171 14.14 18.87 22.66
N ALA A 172 14.91 19.91 22.99
CA ALA A 172 14.96 21.16 22.24
C ALA A 172 15.54 20.98 20.83
N LEU A 173 16.63 20.22 20.68
CA LEU A 173 17.21 19.90 19.38
C LEU A 173 16.28 19.00 18.55
N GLY A 174 15.67 17.99 19.16
CA GLY A 174 14.70 17.12 18.50
C GLY A 174 13.48 17.89 18.00
N PHE A 175 12.95 18.81 18.82
CA PHE A 175 11.89 19.74 18.41
C PHE A 175 12.35 20.65 17.26
N LEU A 176 13.54 21.24 17.34
CA LEU A 176 14.09 22.09 16.29
C LEU A 176 14.28 21.31 14.97
N CYS A 177 14.69 20.05 15.03
CA CYS A 177 14.78 19.20 13.85
C CYS A 177 13.40 18.96 13.20
N SER A 178 12.38 18.63 14.02
CA SER A 178 10.99 18.49 13.54
C SER A 178 10.48 19.79 12.93
N LEU A 179 10.74 20.92 13.58
CA LEU A 179 10.37 22.26 13.11
C LEU A 179 10.96 22.54 11.73
N LEU A 180 12.27 22.33 11.54
CA LEU A 180 12.93 22.56 10.25
C LEU A 180 12.46 21.61 9.14
N THR A 181 11.95 20.41 9.49
CA THR A 181 11.49 19.41 8.52
C THR A 181 10.03 19.62 8.10
N CYS A 182 9.17 20.08 9.02
CA CYS A 182 7.73 20.19 8.79
C CYS A 182 7.28 21.50 8.11
N HIS A 183 8.17 22.48 7.95
CA HIS A 183 7.83 23.79 7.36
C HIS A 183 8.40 23.93 5.95
N THR A 184 7.53 24.03 4.95
CA THR A 184 7.91 24.27 3.54
C THR A 184 8.36 25.72 3.30
N GLN A 185 7.84 26.68 4.09
CA GLN A 185 8.17 28.11 3.96
C GLN A 185 9.51 28.46 4.64
N THR A 186 10.61 28.19 3.96
CA THR A 186 11.99 28.46 4.42
C THR A 186 12.28 29.93 4.72
N TYR A 187 11.56 30.88 4.11
CA TYR A 187 11.75 32.32 4.35
C TYR A 187 11.46 32.75 5.79
N LEU A 188 10.59 32.04 6.51
CA LEU A 188 10.22 32.36 7.90
C LEU A 188 11.40 32.21 8.87
N PHE A 189 12.37 31.35 8.55
CA PHE A 189 13.54 31.11 9.39
C PHE A 189 14.66 32.13 9.16
N GLN A 190 14.62 32.94 8.10
CA GLN A 190 15.73 33.82 7.71
C GLN A 190 16.15 34.80 8.82
N LEU A 191 15.20 35.31 9.60
CA LEU A 191 15.46 36.21 10.73
C LEU A 191 16.14 35.53 11.92
N HIS A 192 15.99 34.20 12.05
CA HIS A 192 16.45 33.42 13.20
C HIS A 192 17.75 32.66 12.95
N ILE A 193 18.12 32.43 11.68
CA ILE A 193 19.37 31.75 11.29
C ILE A 193 20.61 32.36 11.97
N PRO A 194 20.82 33.70 12.02
CA PRO A 194 21.99 34.29 12.66
C PRO A 194 22.13 33.95 14.15
N THR A 195 21.00 33.72 14.84
CA THR A 195 20.97 33.34 16.26
C THR A 195 21.12 31.83 16.44
N LEU A 196 20.50 31.03 15.58
CA LEU A 196 20.48 29.57 15.69
C LEU A 196 21.83 28.94 15.32
N VAL A 197 22.51 29.43 14.28
CA VAL A 197 23.77 28.84 13.79
C VAL A 197 24.84 28.75 14.88
N PRO A 198 25.19 29.83 15.62
CA PRO A 198 26.21 29.76 16.67
C PRO A 198 25.83 28.80 17.82
N ILE A 199 24.54 28.74 18.16
CA ILE A 199 24.03 27.89 19.26
C ILE A 199 24.16 26.41 18.87
N ILE A 200 23.79 26.08 17.63
CA ILE A 200 23.89 24.70 17.12
C ILE A 200 25.36 24.28 17.00
N ILE A 201 26.25 25.17 16.50
CA ILE A 201 27.69 24.88 16.44
C ILE A 201 28.25 24.59 17.84
N THR A 202 27.82 25.35 18.85
CA THR A 202 28.23 25.10 20.25
C THR A 202 27.73 23.75 20.73
N ALA A 203 26.48 23.37 20.43
CA ALA A 203 25.90 22.08 20.79
C ALA A 203 26.58 20.89 20.07
N VAL A 204 27.10 21.09 18.85
CA VAL A 204 27.88 20.06 18.15
C VAL A 204 29.12 19.68 18.95
N PHE A 205 29.78 20.63 19.62
CA PHE A 205 30.98 20.36 20.44
C PHE A 205 30.67 20.02 21.91
N ASP A 206 29.43 19.72 22.26
CA ASP A 206 29.06 19.28 23.62
C ASP A 206 29.81 17.98 24.00
N SER A 207 30.13 17.83 25.28
CA SER A 207 30.85 16.68 25.82
C SER A 207 30.01 15.41 25.76
N PHE A 208 28.69 15.53 25.82
CA PHE A 208 27.80 14.38 25.72
C PHE A 208 27.44 14.09 24.26
N TYR A 209 27.84 12.90 23.79
CA TYR A 209 27.72 12.52 22.39
C TYR A 209 26.30 12.59 21.83
N LYS A 210 25.25 12.26 22.61
CA LYS A 210 23.85 12.33 22.13
C LYS A 210 23.38 13.76 21.82
N ILE A 211 23.94 14.77 22.48
CA ILE A 211 23.65 16.17 22.13
C ILE A 211 24.35 16.51 20.81
N SER A 212 25.60 16.04 20.65
CA SER A 212 26.36 16.19 19.41
C SER A 212 25.65 15.54 18.21
N THR A 213 25.07 14.35 18.37
CA THR A 213 24.34 13.65 17.29
C THR A 213 23.08 14.41 16.86
N GLU A 214 22.25 14.81 17.81
CA GLU A 214 21.04 15.62 17.54
C GLU A 214 21.40 16.98 16.94
N ALA A 215 22.46 17.63 17.41
CA ALA A 215 22.92 18.91 16.88
C ALA A 215 23.40 18.79 15.43
N LEU A 216 24.10 17.72 15.07
CA LEU A 216 24.50 17.44 13.69
C LEU A 216 23.29 17.14 12.79
N GLN A 217 22.27 16.46 13.31
CA GLN A 217 21.02 16.22 12.58
C GLN A 217 20.26 17.54 12.33
N VAL A 218 20.16 18.41 13.34
CA VAL A 218 19.59 19.75 13.19
C VAL A 218 20.39 20.57 12.18
N MET A 219 21.72 20.54 12.26
CA MET A 219 22.60 21.24 11.32
C MET A 219 22.37 20.78 9.88
N GLN A 220 22.19 19.47 9.65
CA GLN A 220 21.85 18.91 8.35
C GLN A 220 20.55 19.49 7.78
N GLN A 221 19.48 19.58 8.58
CA GLN A 221 18.23 20.18 8.10
C GLN A 221 18.34 21.71 7.94
N LEU A 222 19.07 22.37 8.83
CA LEU A 222 19.28 23.81 8.76
C LEU A 222 19.97 24.23 7.46
N VAL A 223 20.92 23.43 6.95
CA VAL A 223 21.56 23.65 5.65
C VAL A 223 20.54 23.70 4.51
N LYS A 224 19.52 22.82 4.53
CA LYS A 224 18.44 22.83 3.53
C LYS A 224 17.53 24.05 3.67
N VAL A 225 17.36 24.56 4.88
CA VAL A 225 16.55 25.77 5.14
C VAL A 225 17.31 27.04 4.75
N ILE A 226 18.62 27.12 5.02
CA ILE A 226 19.48 28.23 4.59
C ILE A 226 19.52 28.31 3.06
N ARG A 227 19.60 27.16 2.39
CA ARG A 227 19.55 27.07 0.93
C ARG A 227 18.65 25.92 0.47
N PRO A 228 17.36 26.19 0.24
CA PRO A 228 16.48 25.24 -0.43
C PRO A 228 16.86 25.16 -1.91
N LEU A 229 16.97 23.95 -2.42
CA LEU A 229 17.27 23.70 -3.84
C LEU A 229 16.00 23.32 -4.64
N ASP A 230 14.97 22.81 -3.96
CA ASP A 230 13.73 22.32 -4.58
C ASP A 230 12.74 23.44 -4.90
N ASP A 231 12.83 24.55 -4.17
CA ASP A 231 12.04 25.76 -4.39
C ASP A 231 13.03 26.94 -4.41
N PRO A 232 13.46 27.40 -5.60
CA PRO A 232 14.43 28.49 -5.70
C PRO A 232 13.75 29.75 -5.20
N ILE A 233 13.90 30.04 -3.90
CA ILE A 233 13.58 31.35 -3.33
C ILE A 233 14.12 32.39 -4.30
N SER A 234 13.26 33.34 -4.67
CA SER A 234 13.63 34.56 -5.42
C SER A 234 15.06 34.97 -5.07
N PRO A 235 16.03 34.89 -6.00
CA PRO A 235 17.43 35.10 -5.70
C PRO A 235 17.61 36.56 -5.27
N GLY A 236 17.74 36.85 -3.98
CA GLY A 236 18.02 38.22 -3.55
C GLY A 236 17.93 38.61 -2.07
N THR A 237 17.21 37.92 -1.19
CA THR A 237 16.94 38.46 0.17
C THR A 237 17.87 38.00 1.28
N PHE A 238 18.36 36.75 1.28
CA PHE A 238 19.21 36.23 2.37
C PHE A 238 20.66 36.00 1.95
N LYS A 239 21.62 36.60 2.68
CA LYS A 239 23.05 36.41 2.43
C LYS A 239 23.54 35.14 3.10
N ILE A 240 23.79 34.11 2.29
CA ILE A 240 24.22 32.77 2.75
C ILE A 240 25.69 32.77 3.22
N GLY A 241 26.56 33.49 2.51
CA GLY A 241 28.02 33.49 2.68
C GLY A 241 28.57 33.50 4.12
N PRO A 242 28.06 34.34 5.05
CA PRO A 242 28.57 34.43 6.41
C PRO A 242 28.51 33.13 7.22
N PHE A 243 27.57 32.23 6.92
CA PHE A 243 27.34 31.02 7.71
C PHE A 243 28.04 29.78 7.14
N VAL A 244 28.48 29.83 5.88
CA VAL A 244 28.97 28.66 5.15
C VAL A 244 30.26 28.12 5.75
N GLU A 245 31.25 29.00 6.00
CA GLU A 245 32.54 28.60 6.56
C GLU A 245 32.42 28.10 8.01
N ASP A 246 31.53 28.70 8.80
CA ASP A 246 31.30 28.30 10.19
C ASP A 246 30.70 26.90 10.29
N LEU A 247 29.66 26.61 9.51
CA LEU A 247 29.00 25.29 9.46
C LEU A 247 29.95 24.23 8.92
N TYR A 248 30.70 24.56 7.86
CA TYR A 248 31.71 23.69 7.29
C TYR A 248 32.81 23.35 8.30
N SER A 249 33.42 24.36 8.91
CA SER A 249 34.58 24.17 9.80
C SER A 249 34.21 23.41 11.08
N ALA A 250 33.01 23.64 11.61
CA ALA A 250 32.48 22.90 12.76
C ALA A 250 32.31 21.40 12.42
N THR A 251 31.69 21.10 11.28
CA THR A 251 31.45 19.72 10.84
C THR A 251 32.76 19.00 10.50
N LEU A 252 33.70 19.70 9.84
CA LEU A 252 35.01 19.15 9.47
C LEU A 252 35.80 18.72 10.71
N LYS A 253 35.84 19.53 11.77
CA LYS A 253 36.52 19.18 13.02
C LYS A 253 35.97 17.89 13.62
N LYS A 254 34.64 17.73 13.64
CA LYS A 254 34.01 16.48 14.12
C LYS A 254 34.28 15.29 13.21
N LEU A 255 34.25 15.49 11.90
CA LEU A 255 34.54 14.45 10.91
C LEU A 255 35.99 13.92 11.01
N MET A 256 36.94 14.80 11.35
CA MET A 256 38.35 14.45 11.52
C MET A 256 38.68 13.81 12.88
N THR A 257 37.81 13.96 13.87
CA THR A 257 38.05 13.41 15.21
C THR A 257 37.87 11.89 15.20
N SER A 258 38.91 11.14 15.56
CA SER A 258 38.85 9.66 15.64
C SER A 258 38.13 9.17 16.90
N ASP A 259 38.26 9.89 18.00
CA ASP A 259 37.91 9.44 19.35
C ASP A 259 36.49 9.89 19.75
N VAL A 260 35.52 9.60 18.89
CA VAL A 260 34.09 9.87 19.14
C VAL A 260 33.25 8.64 18.84
N ASP A 261 32.06 8.62 19.45
CA ASP A 261 31.04 7.59 19.26
C ASP A 261 30.70 7.39 17.77
N GLN A 262 30.34 6.16 17.40
CA GLN A 262 30.00 5.81 16.02
C GLN A 262 28.82 6.65 15.50
N GLU A 263 27.81 6.91 16.32
CA GLU A 263 26.64 7.67 15.92
C GLU A 263 27.03 9.10 15.51
N VAL A 264 27.96 9.71 16.24
CA VAL A 264 28.49 11.05 15.91
C VAL A 264 29.23 11.02 14.58
N LYS A 265 30.00 9.96 14.30
CA LYS A 265 30.72 9.81 13.01
C LYS A 265 29.74 9.71 11.85
N ASP A 266 28.72 8.87 11.97
CA ASP A 266 27.70 8.67 10.94
C ASP A 266 26.91 9.97 10.67
N ARG A 267 26.55 10.71 11.72
CA ARG A 267 25.90 12.03 11.60
C ARG A 267 26.82 13.09 11.03
N ALA A 268 28.11 13.09 11.38
CA ALA A 268 29.07 14.03 10.81
C ALA A 268 29.28 13.80 9.31
N ILE A 269 29.35 12.53 8.87
CA ILE A 269 29.48 12.17 7.46
C ILE A 269 28.24 12.61 6.66
N THR A 270 27.05 12.30 7.14
CA THR A 270 25.79 12.67 6.47
C THR A 270 25.55 14.19 6.47
N CYS A 271 25.87 14.88 7.57
CA CYS A 271 25.81 16.34 7.65
C CYS A 271 26.81 16.99 6.68
N MET A 272 28.06 16.52 6.61
CA MET A 272 29.04 17.02 5.63
C MET A 272 28.57 16.77 4.19
N GLY A 273 28.00 15.59 3.91
CA GLY A 273 27.37 15.29 2.62
C GLY A 273 26.29 16.30 2.23
N GLN A 274 25.44 16.70 3.17
CA GLN A 274 24.41 17.72 2.95
C GLN A 274 24.99 19.12 2.75
N ILE A 275 25.99 19.53 3.56
CA ILE A 275 26.67 20.83 3.41
C ILE A 275 27.27 20.94 2.01
N ILE A 276 27.98 19.91 1.56
CA ILE A 276 28.55 19.88 0.21
C ILE A 276 27.41 19.90 -0.81
N ALA A 277 26.40 19.03 -0.70
CA ALA A 277 25.27 18.96 -1.64
C ALA A 277 24.54 20.31 -1.82
N ASN A 278 24.38 21.12 -0.76
CA ASN A 278 23.62 22.37 -0.83
C ASN A 278 24.48 23.62 -0.94
N MET A 279 25.75 23.60 -0.54
CA MET A 279 26.61 24.80 -0.47
C MET A 279 27.99 24.60 -1.13
N GLY A 280 28.17 23.51 -1.88
CA GLY A 280 29.45 23.12 -2.48
C GLY A 280 30.04 24.12 -3.49
N ASP A 281 29.21 24.93 -4.13
CA ASP A 281 29.60 26.03 -5.03
C ASP A 281 30.26 27.22 -4.30
N PHE A 282 29.91 27.46 -3.03
CA PHE A 282 30.62 28.42 -2.17
C PHE A 282 31.87 27.82 -1.54
N LEU A 283 32.00 26.49 -1.55
CA LEU A 283 33.02 25.71 -0.84
C LEU A 283 34.01 25.02 -1.79
N VAL A 284 34.24 25.54 -3.00
CA VAL A 284 35.07 24.88 -4.02
C VAL A 284 36.44 24.38 -3.51
N PRO A 285 37.28 25.19 -2.82
CA PRO A 285 38.56 24.69 -2.32
C PRO A 285 38.40 23.70 -1.15
N GLN A 286 37.36 23.88 -0.33
CA GLN A 286 37.05 22.99 0.80
C GLN A 286 36.55 21.62 0.35
N VAL A 287 35.78 21.55 -0.74
CA VAL A 287 35.30 20.31 -1.35
C VAL A 287 36.50 19.43 -1.76
N GLN A 288 37.56 20.01 -2.31
CA GLN A 288 38.78 19.26 -2.67
C GLN A 288 39.45 18.61 -1.45
N THR A 289 39.29 19.18 -0.26
CA THR A 289 39.80 18.59 1.00
C THR A 289 38.84 17.53 1.56
N CYS A 290 37.53 17.73 1.44
CA CYS A 290 36.54 16.83 2.02
C CYS A 290 36.30 15.54 1.25
N LEU A 291 36.40 15.57 -0.09
CA LEU A 291 36.17 14.37 -0.90
C LEU A 291 37.14 13.22 -0.55
N PRO A 292 38.46 13.44 -0.40
CA PRO A 292 39.38 12.42 0.10
C PRO A 292 39.02 11.87 1.49
N ILE A 293 38.57 12.74 2.42
CA ILE A 293 38.18 12.30 3.77
C ILE A 293 36.94 11.39 3.70
N LEU A 294 35.93 11.75 2.89
CA LEU A 294 34.77 10.89 2.67
C LEU A 294 35.18 9.55 2.03
N MET A 295 36.20 9.55 1.18
CA MET A 295 36.76 8.34 0.58
C MET A 295 37.44 7.43 1.61
N GLU A 296 38.21 7.99 2.55
CA GLU A 296 38.77 7.24 3.67
C GLU A 296 37.67 6.63 4.56
N ARG A 297 36.60 7.38 4.83
CA ARG A 297 35.44 6.88 5.60
C ARG A 297 34.63 5.82 4.84
N LEU A 298 34.61 5.87 3.51
CA LEU A 298 34.01 4.85 2.66
C LEU A 298 34.75 3.51 2.78
N ASN A 299 36.07 3.53 2.88
CA ASN A 299 36.89 2.32 3.00
C ASN A 299 36.72 1.63 4.36
N ASN A 300 36.40 2.38 5.42
CA ASN A 300 36.14 1.84 6.74
C ASN A 300 34.79 1.09 6.81
N GLU A 301 34.79 -0.11 7.39
CA GLU A 301 33.63 -1.00 7.43
C GLU A 301 32.44 -0.46 8.21
N VAL A 302 32.69 0.28 9.27
CA VAL A 302 31.63 0.81 10.13
C VAL A 302 30.94 2.01 9.48
N THR A 303 31.70 2.86 8.79
CA THR A 303 31.22 4.13 8.24
C THR A 303 30.86 4.08 6.74
N ARG A 304 31.06 2.94 6.06
CA ARG A 304 30.84 2.83 4.61
C ARG A 304 29.42 3.15 4.18
N LEU A 305 28.40 2.67 4.90
CA LEU A 305 27.00 2.89 4.51
C LEU A 305 26.64 4.38 4.58
N SER A 306 27.04 5.05 5.66
CA SER A 306 26.84 6.50 5.85
C SER A 306 27.58 7.31 4.79
N SER A 307 28.79 6.87 4.41
CA SER A 307 29.59 7.50 3.37
C SER A 307 28.98 7.34 1.98
N VAL A 308 28.45 6.16 1.64
CA VAL A 308 27.71 5.93 0.38
C VAL A 308 26.52 6.89 0.30
N LYS A 309 25.71 7.00 1.38
CA LYS A 309 24.56 7.91 1.44
C LYS A 309 24.98 9.38 1.28
N ALA A 310 26.03 9.80 1.97
CA ALA A 310 26.54 11.17 1.88
C ALA A 310 27.03 11.51 0.47
N ILE A 311 27.78 10.62 -0.17
CA ILE A 311 28.26 10.84 -1.55
C ILE A 311 27.10 10.78 -2.54
N HIS A 312 26.10 9.92 -2.32
CA HIS A 312 24.88 9.90 -3.12
C HIS A 312 24.13 11.23 -3.06
N MET A 313 24.02 11.84 -1.88
CA MET A 313 23.42 13.17 -1.73
C MET A 313 24.19 14.24 -2.51
N ILE A 314 25.53 14.20 -2.48
CA ILE A 314 26.37 15.12 -3.26
C ILE A 314 26.17 14.89 -4.76
N ALA A 315 26.20 13.63 -5.22
CA ALA A 315 26.07 13.28 -6.63
C ALA A 315 24.67 13.56 -7.20
N SER A 316 23.64 13.51 -6.35
CA SER A 316 22.25 13.81 -6.71
C SER A 316 21.93 15.31 -6.66
N SER A 317 22.82 16.14 -6.13
CA SER A 317 22.60 17.58 -6.02
C SER A 317 22.42 18.24 -7.39
N PRO A 318 21.46 19.16 -7.55
CA PRO A 318 21.31 19.96 -8.76
C PRO A 318 22.50 20.90 -9.02
N LEU A 319 23.36 21.15 -8.03
CA LEU A 319 24.53 22.02 -8.16
C LEU A 319 25.68 21.42 -8.99
N ARG A 320 25.59 20.12 -9.35
CA ARG A 320 26.60 19.42 -10.18
C ARG A 320 28.04 19.61 -9.68
N ILE A 321 28.25 19.38 -8.39
CA ILE A 321 29.55 19.54 -7.72
C ILE A 321 30.58 18.60 -8.36
N ASP A 322 31.79 19.09 -8.62
CA ASP A 322 32.85 18.30 -9.25
C ASP A 322 33.32 17.15 -8.34
N LEU A 323 33.09 15.91 -8.79
CA LEU A 323 33.51 14.67 -8.12
C LEU A 323 34.72 14.00 -8.78
N THR A 324 35.36 14.64 -9.76
CA THR A 324 36.42 14.05 -10.59
C THR A 324 37.61 13.52 -9.76
N LEU A 325 37.88 14.12 -8.60
CA LEU A 325 38.96 13.69 -7.68
C LEU A 325 38.79 12.25 -7.17
N ILE A 326 37.56 11.83 -6.86
CA ILE A 326 37.29 10.51 -6.25
C ILE A 326 36.64 9.53 -7.21
N ILE A 327 36.13 9.99 -8.35
CA ILE A 327 35.25 9.17 -9.21
C ILE A 327 35.92 7.90 -9.77
N LYS A 328 37.23 7.95 -10.03
CA LYS A 328 38.00 6.81 -10.54
C LYS A 328 38.18 5.71 -9.49
N GLU A 329 38.25 6.06 -8.22
CA GLU A 329 38.45 5.14 -7.11
C GLU A 329 37.11 4.64 -6.54
N ILE A 330 36.10 5.51 -6.50
CA ILE A 330 34.81 5.19 -5.89
C ILE A 330 34.05 4.11 -6.67
N ILE A 331 34.05 4.17 -8.01
CA ILE A 331 33.25 3.24 -8.83
C ILE A 331 33.70 1.78 -8.61
N PRO A 332 35.01 1.43 -8.67
CA PRO A 332 35.47 0.08 -8.34
C PRO A 332 35.14 -0.36 -6.91
N ILE A 333 35.25 0.56 -5.94
CA ILE A 333 34.97 0.25 -4.53
C ILE A 333 33.48 -0.05 -4.32
N LEU A 334 32.59 0.73 -4.93
CA LEU A 334 31.15 0.45 -4.94
C LEU A 334 30.84 -0.88 -5.61
N GLY A 335 31.51 -1.21 -6.72
CA GLY A 335 31.44 -2.54 -7.35
C GLY A 335 31.80 -3.66 -6.37
N SER A 336 32.86 -3.48 -5.57
CA SER A 336 33.25 -4.46 -4.56
C SER A 336 32.21 -4.64 -3.44
N PHE A 337 31.44 -3.59 -3.11
CA PHE A 337 30.36 -3.65 -2.12
C PHE A 337 29.17 -4.48 -2.58
N LEU A 338 28.96 -4.61 -3.90
CA LEU A 338 27.91 -5.46 -4.47
C LEU A 338 28.08 -6.94 -4.09
N ARG A 339 29.33 -7.40 -3.91
CA ARG A 339 29.64 -8.76 -3.45
C ARG A 339 29.29 -9.02 -1.98
N LYS A 340 29.22 -7.98 -1.14
CA LYS A 340 29.03 -8.13 0.32
C LYS A 340 27.59 -8.53 0.64
N ASN A 341 27.39 -9.38 1.65
CA ASN A 341 26.07 -9.85 2.09
C ASN A 341 25.33 -8.84 2.97
N ASN A 342 25.24 -7.58 2.54
CA ASN A 342 24.47 -6.54 3.22
C ASN A 342 23.53 -5.88 2.22
N ARG A 343 22.23 -6.18 2.35
CA ARG A 343 21.18 -5.70 1.45
C ARG A 343 21.12 -4.18 1.35
N ALA A 344 21.18 -3.47 2.49
CA ALA A 344 21.15 -2.01 2.52
C ALA A 344 22.36 -1.39 1.80
N LEU A 345 23.55 -1.96 2.01
CA LEU A 345 24.76 -1.50 1.34
C LEU A 345 24.68 -1.70 -0.18
N ARG A 346 24.19 -2.86 -0.65
CA ARG A 346 24.01 -3.14 -2.08
C ARG A 346 23.09 -2.12 -2.74
N LEU A 347 21.92 -1.88 -2.15
CA LEU A 347 20.93 -0.95 -2.70
C LEU A 347 21.45 0.49 -2.78
N ASN A 348 22.02 1.01 -1.68
CA ASN A 348 22.57 2.37 -1.67
C ASN A 348 23.78 2.51 -2.62
N SER A 349 24.59 1.45 -2.78
CA SER A 349 25.72 1.47 -3.72
C SER A 349 25.25 1.47 -5.17
N LEU A 350 24.25 0.66 -5.51
CA LEU A 350 23.65 0.66 -6.86
C LEU A 350 22.99 2.01 -7.18
N ASP A 351 22.30 2.61 -6.21
CA ASP A 351 21.66 3.91 -6.38
C ASP A 351 22.69 5.04 -6.58
N LEU A 352 23.78 5.03 -5.80
CA LEU A 352 24.91 5.92 -6.04
C LEU A 352 25.55 5.70 -7.43
N LEU A 353 25.80 4.45 -7.82
CA LEU A 353 26.33 4.12 -9.15
C LEU A 353 25.42 4.65 -10.27
N ASN A 354 24.09 4.50 -10.14
CA ASN A 354 23.12 5.05 -11.08
C ASN A 354 23.29 6.56 -11.23
N LYS A 355 23.32 7.29 -10.11
CA LYS A 355 23.47 8.75 -10.12
C LYS A 355 24.81 9.21 -10.66
N LEU A 356 25.90 8.48 -10.37
CA LEU A 356 27.22 8.77 -10.96
C LEU A 356 27.20 8.61 -12.48
N VAL A 357 26.57 7.56 -13.00
CA VAL A 357 26.45 7.35 -14.46
C VAL A 357 25.57 8.40 -15.12
N GLU A 358 24.43 8.74 -14.51
CA GLU A 358 23.51 9.76 -15.04
C GLU A 358 24.15 11.15 -15.12
N ASN A 359 24.84 11.56 -14.05
CA ASN A 359 25.24 12.95 -13.83
C ASN A 359 26.71 13.23 -14.17
N TYR A 360 27.59 12.22 -14.04
CA TYR A 360 29.05 12.37 -14.16
C TYR A 360 29.66 11.47 -15.25
N SER A 361 28.86 10.99 -16.19
CA SER A 361 29.32 10.20 -17.36
C SER A 361 30.64 10.69 -17.97
N PRO A 362 30.85 11.99 -18.31
CA PRO A 362 32.10 12.40 -18.97
C PRO A 362 33.36 12.31 -18.08
N ALA A 363 33.23 12.13 -16.77
CA ALA A 363 34.34 12.19 -15.83
C ALA A 363 35.09 10.85 -15.65
N PHE A 364 34.59 9.74 -16.21
CA PHE A 364 35.23 8.42 -16.09
C PHE A 364 35.18 7.61 -17.39
N ASN A 365 36.10 6.65 -17.50
CA ASN A 365 36.27 5.80 -18.68
C ASN A 365 35.35 4.57 -18.63
N PRO A 366 34.95 4.02 -19.78
CA PRO A 366 34.08 2.83 -19.85
C PRO A 366 34.69 1.59 -19.17
N GLN A 367 36.02 1.47 -19.15
CA GLN A 367 36.75 0.36 -18.51
C GLN A 367 36.49 0.24 -17.01
N ILE A 368 36.31 1.37 -16.32
CA ILE A 368 36.03 1.38 -14.87
C ILE A 368 34.62 0.83 -14.62
N LEU A 369 33.69 1.13 -15.51
CA LEU A 369 32.31 0.67 -15.42
C LEU A 369 32.18 -0.82 -15.78
N GLN A 370 33.00 -1.33 -16.70
CA GLN A 370 33.09 -2.76 -17.01
C GLN A 370 33.35 -3.61 -15.75
N LEU A 371 34.22 -3.14 -14.84
CA LEU A 371 34.49 -3.84 -13.57
C LEU A 371 33.23 -3.99 -12.71
N VAL A 372 32.33 -3.01 -12.75
CA VAL A 372 31.06 -3.04 -12.01
C VAL A 372 30.04 -3.95 -12.69
N VAL A 373 29.95 -3.89 -14.03
CA VAL A 373 29.01 -4.71 -14.82
C VAL A 373 29.21 -6.21 -14.58
N VAL A 374 30.46 -6.66 -14.43
CA VAL A 374 30.80 -8.06 -14.12
C VAL A 374 30.18 -8.51 -12.78
N GLU A 375 30.03 -7.61 -11.81
CA GLU A 375 29.46 -7.91 -10.49
C GLU A 375 27.93 -7.98 -10.46
N LEU A 376 27.25 -7.59 -11.55
CA LEU A 376 25.78 -7.52 -11.57
C LEU A 376 25.14 -8.89 -11.80
N LYS A 377 25.84 -9.83 -12.43
CA LYS A 377 25.31 -11.17 -12.75
C LYS A 377 24.61 -11.87 -11.58
N PRO A 378 25.23 -12.04 -10.38
CA PRO A 378 24.58 -12.71 -9.25
C PRO A 378 23.42 -11.90 -8.63
N LEU A 379 23.33 -10.61 -8.91
CA LEU A 379 22.31 -9.73 -8.36
C LEU A 379 21.04 -9.68 -9.22
N ILE A 380 21.13 -10.04 -10.50
CA ILE A 380 20.00 -10.17 -11.42
C ILE A 380 19.40 -11.57 -11.23
N SER A 381 18.56 -11.73 -10.21
CA SER A 381 17.84 -12.97 -9.92
C SER A 381 16.42 -12.68 -9.44
N ASP A 382 15.57 -13.70 -9.46
CA ASP A 382 14.19 -13.62 -8.95
C ASP A 382 14.08 -13.74 -7.42
N SER A 383 15.21 -13.95 -6.72
CA SER A 383 15.26 -13.98 -5.25
C SER A 383 15.04 -12.60 -4.60
N ASP A 384 15.54 -11.53 -5.21
CA ASP A 384 15.32 -10.13 -4.76
C ASP A 384 15.08 -9.22 -5.98
N LEU A 385 13.81 -9.13 -6.38
CA LEU A 385 13.38 -8.32 -7.52
C LEU A 385 13.71 -6.84 -7.36
N HIS A 386 13.81 -6.34 -6.12
CA HIS A 386 14.15 -4.94 -5.87
C HIS A 386 15.62 -4.66 -6.17
N ILE A 387 16.55 -5.52 -5.75
CA ILE A 387 17.96 -5.39 -6.15
C ILE A 387 18.09 -5.56 -7.68
N ALA A 388 17.43 -6.56 -8.26
CA ALA A 388 17.45 -6.79 -9.70
C ALA A 388 16.98 -5.54 -10.47
N GLN A 389 15.93 -4.86 -9.99
CA GLN A 389 15.45 -3.59 -10.55
C GLN A 389 16.56 -2.53 -10.60
N TYR A 390 17.29 -2.31 -9.51
CA TYR A 390 18.39 -1.33 -9.47
C TYR A 390 19.56 -1.72 -10.39
N CYS A 391 19.86 -3.00 -10.52
CA CYS A 391 20.85 -3.50 -11.49
C CYS A 391 20.42 -3.24 -12.94
N LEU A 392 19.14 -3.46 -13.26
CA LEU A 392 18.59 -3.19 -14.59
C LEU A 392 18.61 -1.69 -14.91
N ILE A 393 18.32 -0.82 -13.93
CA ILE A 393 18.44 0.64 -14.09
C ILE A 393 19.90 1.03 -14.37
N LEU A 394 20.87 0.44 -13.66
CA LEU A 394 22.29 0.70 -13.89
C LEU A 394 22.76 0.29 -15.28
N LEU A 395 22.34 -0.90 -15.74
CA LEU A 395 22.61 -1.37 -17.09
C LEU A 395 21.98 -0.43 -18.14
N THR A 396 20.76 0.05 -17.89
CA THR A 396 20.06 0.98 -18.78
C THR A 396 20.79 2.32 -18.88
N ALA A 397 21.17 2.90 -17.74
CA ALA A 397 21.94 4.14 -17.67
C ALA A 397 23.32 3.98 -18.34
N THR A 398 23.98 2.84 -18.12
CA THR A 398 25.26 2.49 -18.76
C THR A 398 25.12 2.40 -20.27
N ALA A 399 24.09 1.71 -20.77
CA ALA A 399 23.84 1.59 -22.19
C ALA A 399 23.57 2.95 -22.87
N LEU A 400 22.84 3.86 -22.20
CA LEU A 400 22.55 5.20 -22.71
C LEU A 400 23.78 6.12 -22.75
N LYS A 401 24.63 6.08 -21.71
CA LYS A 401 25.71 7.07 -21.51
C LYS A 401 27.09 6.56 -21.91
N HIS A 402 27.37 5.27 -21.74
CA HIS A 402 28.65 4.62 -21.99
C HIS A 402 28.48 3.26 -22.68
N PRO A 403 27.93 3.20 -23.91
CA PRO A 403 27.66 1.94 -24.59
C PRO A 403 28.90 1.05 -24.76
N LYS A 404 30.09 1.65 -24.95
CA LYS A 404 31.36 0.92 -25.03
C LYS A 404 31.71 0.11 -23.78
N ALA A 405 31.14 0.44 -22.61
CA ALA A 405 31.33 -0.37 -21.41
C ALA A 405 30.61 -1.73 -21.51
N LEU A 406 29.63 -1.86 -22.41
CA LEU A 406 28.90 -3.11 -22.65
C LEU A 406 29.50 -3.93 -23.79
N GLU A 407 30.40 -3.33 -24.57
CA GLU A 407 31.25 -4.03 -25.53
C GLU A 407 32.09 -5.08 -24.76
N ASP A 408 32.08 -6.33 -25.23
CA ASP A 408 32.73 -7.51 -24.62
C ASP A 408 32.21 -7.99 -23.25
N THR A 409 31.31 -7.26 -22.56
CA THR A 409 30.77 -7.68 -21.25
C THR A 409 29.33 -8.20 -21.29
N HIS A 410 28.67 -8.13 -22.45
CA HIS A 410 27.28 -8.54 -22.63
C HIS A 410 27.01 -10.00 -22.23
N GLU A 411 27.97 -10.91 -22.37
CA GLU A 411 27.84 -12.31 -21.92
C GLU A 411 27.73 -12.47 -20.40
N GLN A 412 28.16 -11.48 -19.62
CA GLN A 412 28.14 -11.56 -18.16
C GLN A 412 26.76 -11.25 -17.57
N PHE A 413 25.99 -10.33 -18.16
CA PHE A 413 24.68 -9.93 -17.62
C PHE A 413 23.50 -10.45 -18.44
N LEU A 414 23.62 -10.55 -19.77
CA LEU A 414 22.50 -10.88 -20.65
C LEU A 414 21.87 -12.25 -20.33
N PRO A 415 22.63 -13.33 -20.06
CA PRO A 415 22.02 -14.60 -19.68
C PRO A 415 21.20 -14.51 -18.40
N ALA A 416 21.65 -13.72 -17.41
CA ALA A 416 20.90 -13.52 -16.17
C ALA A 416 19.61 -12.73 -16.40
N VAL A 417 19.65 -11.71 -17.27
CA VAL A 417 18.44 -10.98 -17.69
C VAL A 417 17.46 -11.89 -18.43
N LEU A 418 17.94 -12.73 -19.35
CA LEU A 418 17.08 -13.68 -20.08
C LEU A 418 16.45 -14.72 -19.16
N MET A 419 17.19 -15.21 -18.16
CA MET A 419 16.64 -16.09 -17.12
C MET A 419 15.58 -15.38 -16.27
N LEU A 420 15.80 -14.11 -15.91
CA LEU A 420 14.84 -13.32 -15.17
C LEU A 420 13.53 -13.11 -15.95
N VAL A 421 13.61 -12.89 -17.27
CA VAL A 421 12.41 -12.77 -18.15
C VAL A 421 11.59 -14.06 -18.18
N ARG A 422 12.23 -15.22 -18.00
CA ARG A 422 11.56 -16.53 -17.92
C ARG A 422 10.96 -16.82 -16.54
N SER A 423 11.26 -16.00 -15.52
CA SER A 423 10.74 -16.22 -14.17
C SER A 423 9.25 -15.89 -14.08
N PRO A 424 8.43 -16.73 -13.42
CA PRO A 424 7.03 -16.43 -13.17
C PRO A 424 6.82 -15.27 -12.18
N LEU A 425 7.87 -14.90 -11.43
CA LEU A 425 7.82 -13.82 -10.43
C LEU A 425 8.05 -12.43 -11.03
N LEU A 426 8.47 -12.34 -12.30
CA LEU A 426 8.74 -11.06 -12.95
C LEU A 426 7.43 -10.30 -13.25
N GLN A 427 7.19 -9.25 -12.48
CA GLN A 427 6.03 -8.36 -12.63
C GLN A 427 6.34 -6.93 -12.14
N GLY A 428 5.42 -6.00 -12.37
CA GLY A 428 5.50 -4.63 -11.84
C GLY A 428 6.73 -3.86 -12.32
N SER A 429 7.38 -3.13 -11.41
CA SER A 429 8.51 -2.24 -11.69
C SER A 429 9.72 -2.97 -12.30
N ALA A 430 10.02 -4.19 -11.82
CA ALA A 430 11.14 -4.98 -12.34
C ALA A 430 10.96 -5.31 -13.82
N LEU A 431 9.75 -5.72 -14.24
CA LEU A 431 9.42 -5.95 -15.64
C LEU A 431 9.60 -4.66 -16.45
N THR A 432 9.04 -3.53 -16.00
CA THR A 432 9.20 -2.23 -16.67
C THR A 432 10.67 -1.84 -16.85
N CYS A 433 11.51 -2.06 -15.85
CA CYS A 433 12.96 -1.84 -15.96
C CYS A 433 13.63 -2.79 -16.97
N THR A 434 13.21 -4.05 -17.06
CA THR A 434 13.70 -4.97 -18.10
C THR A 434 13.28 -4.52 -19.50
N LEU A 435 12.03 -4.07 -19.67
CA LEU A 435 11.53 -3.54 -20.94
C LEU A 435 12.33 -2.31 -21.39
N ASN A 436 12.61 -1.38 -20.47
CA ASN A 436 13.41 -0.18 -20.72
C ASN A 436 14.86 -0.53 -21.07
N LEU A 437 15.46 -1.49 -20.38
CA LEU A 437 16.82 -1.97 -20.69
C LEU A 437 16.88 -2.49 -22.13
N LEU A 438 15.97 -3.39 -22.52
CA LEU A 438 15.93 -3.97 -23.85
C LEU A 438 15.74 -2.91 -24.95
N GLN A 439 14.89 -1.91 -24.72
CA GLN A 439 14.73 -0.76 -25.63
C GLN A 439 16.06 -0.05 -25.87
N VAL A 440 16.80 0.25 -24.80
CA VAL A 440 18.06 0.98 -24.92
C VAL A 440 19.13 0.11 -25.58
N LEU A 441 19.23 -1.18 -25.24
CA LEU A 441 20.25 -2.08 -25.79
C LEU A 441 20.20 -2.17 -27.32
N VAL A 442 19.01 -2.20 -27.92
CA VAL A 442 18.88 -2.23 -29.39
C VAL A 442 19.45 -0.97 -30.04
N GLN A 443 19.43 0.16 -29.34
CA GLN A 443 19.90 1.45 -29.88
C GLN A 443 21.42 1.63 -29.74
N THR A 444 22.14 0.76 -29.01
CA THR A 444 23.58 0.94 -28.78
C THR A 444 24.46 0.53 -29.97
N ASN A 445 23.90 -0.12 -31.01
CA ASN A 445 24.61 -0.60 -32.21
C ASN A 445 25.82 -1.52 -31.89
N ILE A 446 25.76 -2.27 -30.79
CA ILE A 446 26.81 -3.22 -30.39
C ILE A 446 26.53 -4.58 -31.07
N HIS A 447 27.58 -5.23 -31.58
CA HIS A 447 27.47 -6.58 -32.14
C HIS A 447 26.86 -7.57 -31.11
N HIS A 448 25.93 -8.43 -31.55
CA HIS A 448 25.16 -9.39 -30.72
C HIS A 448 24.09 -8.79 -29.78
N LEU A 449 23.93 -7.47 -29.77
CA LEU A 449 22.86 -6.73 -29.08
C LEU A 449 21.94 -5.99 -30.07
N ASP A 450 22.07 -6.28 -31.36
CA ASP A 450 21.16 -5.81 -32.39
C ASP A 450 19.77 -6.45 -32.26
N TYR A 451 18.79 -5.84 -32.93
CA TYR A 451 17.40 -6.27 -32.90
C TYR A 451 17.24 -7.77 -33.20
N ASN A 452 17.85 -8.28 -34.27
CA ASN A 452 17.69 -9.67 -34.69
C ASN A 452 18.33 -10.64 -33.68
N SER A 453 19.52 -10.32 -33.16
CA SER A 453 20.17 -11.15 -32.14
C SER A 453 19.35 -11.24 -30.84
N LEU A 454 18.80 -10.11 -30.37
CA LEU A 454 17.98 -10.09 -29.15
C LEU A 454 16.63 -10.75 -29.37
N LEU A 455 16.00 -10.54 -30.53
CA LEU A 455 14.75 -11.19 -30.91
C LEU A 455 14.89 -12.71 -30.90
N ASN A 456 15.94 -13.25 -31.55
CA ASN A 456 16.21 -14.69 -31.56
C ASN A 456 16.43 -15.22 -30.14
N LYS A 457 17.25 -14.54 -29.30
CA LYS A 457 17.46 -14.95 -27.90
C LYS A 457 16.19 -15.00 -27.04
N LEU A 458 15.16 -14.22 -27.37
CA LEU A 458 13.86 -14.24 -26.69
C LEU A 458 12.88 -15.28 -27.30
N MET A 459 12.95 -15.50 -28.62
CA MET A 459 12.02 -16.38 -29.35
C MET A 459 12.46 -17.85 -29.40
N ASP A 460 13.76 -18.10 -29.60
CA ASP A 460 14.35 -19.43 -29.79
C ASP A 460 14.01 -20.42 -28.65
N PRO A 461 14.02 -20.03 -27.36
CA PRO A 461 13.70 -20.95 -26.26
C PRO A 461 12.30 -21.58 -26.37
N VAL A 462 11.35 -20.81 -26.92
CA VAL A 462 9.94 -21.23 -27.04
C VAL A 462 9.67 -21.86 -28.40
N ILE A 463 10.21 -21.30 -29.48
CA ILE A 463 9.90 -21.70 -30.86
C ILE A 463 10.79 -22.84 -31.33
N ILE A 464 12.07 -22.82 -30.99
CA ILE A 464 13.08 -23.80 -31.45
C ILE A 464 13.31 -24.86 -30.38
N ASP A 465 13.67 -24.45 -29.16
CA ASP A 465 14.14 -25.36 -28.11
C ASP A 465 13.01 -26.11 -27.38
N ASN A 466 11.75 -25.73 -27.63
CA ASN A 466 10.56 -26.31 -26.98
C ASN A 466 10.64 -26.34 -25.45
N GLU A 467 11.29 -25.35 -24.83
CA GLU A 467 11.34 -25.29 -23.37
C GLU A 467 9.94 -25.08 -22.81
N GLN A 468 9.56 -25.89 -21.82
CA GLN A 468 8.31 -25.70 -21.09
C GLN A 468 8.46 -24.53 -20.12
N VAL A 469 8.22 -23.32 -20.62
CA VAL A 469 8.23 -22.10 -19.82
C VAL A 469 6.85 -21.87 -19.18
N HIS A 470 6.83 -21.28 -17.99
CA HIS A 470 5.59 -20.95 -17.28
C HIS A 470 4.72 -19.96 -18.09
N LYS A 471 3.39 -20.03 -17.98
CA LYS A 471 2.44 -19.16 -18.73
C LYS A 471 2.76 -17.67 -18.60
N GLN A 472 3.07 -17.21 -17.39
CA GLN A 472 3.44 -15.82 -17.11
C GLN A 472 4.68 -15.37 -17.89
N ALA A 473 5.65 -16.25 -18.11
CA ALA A 473 6.84 -15.93 -18.86
C ALA A 473 6.54 -15.67 -20.34
N HIS A 474 5.54 -16.32 -20.93
CA HIS A 474 5.11 -16.01 -22.30
C HIS A 474 4.62 -14.57 -22.42
N HIS A 475 3.89 -14.06 -21.42
CA HIS A 475 3.47 -12.65 -21.37
C HIS A 475 4.69 -11.71 -21.21
N SER A 476 5.62 -12.04 -20.32
CA SER A 476 6.85 -11.25 -20.12
C SER A 476 7.71 -11.20 -21.38
N LEU A 477 7.89 -12.33 -22.07
CA LEU A 477 8.62 -12.44 -23.33
C LEU A 477 7.93 -11.66 -24.46
N ALA A 478 6.61 -11.79 -24.61
CA ALA A 478 5.84 -11.04 -25.60
C ALA A 478 5.97 -9.51 -25.40
N LYS A 479 5.87 -9.04 -24.14
CA LYS A 479 6.10 -7.64 -23.79
C LYS A 479 7.54 -7.21 -24.10
N CYS A 480 8.53 -8.05 -23.80
CA CYS A 480 9.94 -7.78 -24.15
C CYS A 480 10.14 -7.63 -25.66
N ILE A 481 9.57 -8.51 -26.48
CA ILE A 481 9.64 -8.46 -27.95
C ILE A 481 8.95 -7.20 -28.49
N SER A 482 7.77 -6.87 -27.98
CA SER A 482 7.08 -5.62 -28.34
C SER A 482 7.93 -4.40 -27.96
N SER A 483 8.57 -4.42 -26.78
CA SER A 483 9.48 -3.37 -26.32
C SER A 483 10.72 -3.21 -27.21
N LEU A 484 11.30 -4.29 -27.73
CA LEU A 484 12.36 -4.21 -28.75
C LEU A 484 11.84 -3.55 -30.03
N THR A 485 10.67 -3.99 -30.48
CA THR A 485 10.03 -3.51 -31.72
C THR A 485 9.64 -2.03 -31.64
N LEU A 486 9.33 -1.51 -30.44
CA LEU A 486 9.11 -0.07 -30.20
C LEU A 486 10.26 0.83 -30.68
N LYS A 487 11.51 0.33 -30.65
CA LYS A 487 12.68 1.09 -31.15
C LYS A 487 13.02 0.81 -32.62
N CYS A 488 12.45 -0.24 -33.20
CA CYS A 488 12.62 -0.63 -34.62
C CYS A 488 11.25 -0.77 -35.30
N PRO A 489 10.52 0.33 -35.51
CA PRO A 489 9.11 0.29 -35.95
C PRO A 489 8.91 -0.36 -37.34
N TRP A 490 9.92 -0.35 -38.20
CA TRP A 490 9.84 -0.98 -39.53
C TRP A 490 9.77 -2.51 -39.48
N GLU A 491 10.18 -3.15 -38.37
CA GLU A 491 10.10 -4.61 -38.19
C GLU A 491 8.74 -5.06 -37.65
N ALA A 492 7.87 -4.15 -37.19
CA ALA A 492 6.58 -4.51 -36.57
C ALA A 492 5.67 -5.32 -37.50
N ILE A 493 5.43 -4.83 -38.72
CA ILE A 493 4.60 -5.50 -39.73
C ILE A 493 5.26 -6.79 -40.25
N PRO A 494 6.55 -6.80 -40.64
CA PRO A 494 7.24 -8.02 -41.05
C PRO A 494 7.23 -9.13 -39.99
N LEU A 495 7.51 -8.80 -38.72
CA LEU A 495 7.52 -9.76 -37.63
C LEU A 495 6.12 -10.32 -37.36
N ALA A 496 5.10 -9.46 -37.26
CA ALA A 496 3.72 -9.89 -37.08
C ALA A 496 3.25 -10.79 -38.23
N SER A 497 3.63 -10.46 -39.47
CA SER A 497 3.30 -11.28 -40.66
C SER A 497 4.00 -12.64 -40.62
N ARG A 498 5.26 -12.69 -40.19
CA ARG A 498 6.02 -13.95 -40.04
C ARG A 498 5.40 -14.86 -38.98
N LEU A 499 5.00 -14.29 -37.85
CA LEU A 499 4.32 -15.02 -36.77
C LEU A 499 2.94 -15.52 -37.21
N LEU A 500 2.20 -14.70 -37.97
CA LEU A 500 0.90 -15.08 -38.52
C LEU A 500 1.03 -16.24 -39.52
N ASP A 501 2.02 -16.16 -40.41
CA ASP A 501 2.36 -17.24 -41.34
C ASP A 501 2.70 -18.55 -40.62
N TYR A 502 3.41 -18.46 -39.48
CA TYR A 502 3.74 -19.63 -38.65
C TYR A 502 2.48 -20.29 -38.07
N ILE A 503 1.50 -19.50 -37.62
CA ILE A 503 0.22 -20.01 -37.12
C ILE A 503 -0.58 -20.68 -38.24
N GLN A 504 -0.59 -20.10 -39.45
CA GLN A 504 -1.40 -20.60 -40.57
C GLN A 504 -0.79 -21.84 -41.26
N LYS A 505 0.54 -21.93 -41.38
CA LYS A 505 1.22 -22.95 -42.19
C LYS A 505 1.48 -24.27 -41.46
N THR A 506 1.45 -24.29 -40.12
CA THR A 506 1.88 -25.46 -39.35
C THR A 506 0.68 -26.28 -38.86
N THR A 507 0.40 -27.40 -39.53
CA THR A 507 -0.62 -28.39 -39.14
C THR A 507 -0.33 -29.12 -37.83
N GLU A 508 0.91 -29.07 -37.33
CA GLU A 508 1.38 -29.63 -36.06
C GLU A 508 1.97 -28.56 -35.12
N CYS A 509 1.33 -27.38 -35.04
CA CYS A 509 1.81 -26.37 -34.10
C CYS A 509 1.41 -26.78 -32.67
N ASN A 510 2.40 -26.90 -31.78
CA ASN A 510 2.16 -27.09 -30.36
C ASN A 510 1.34 -25.89 -29.81
N ASP A 511 0.28 -26.15 -29.06
CA ASP A 511 -0.61 -25.13 -28.49
C ASP A 511 0.15 -24.01 -27.76
N ILE A 512 1.25 -24.37 -27.10
CA ILE A 512 2.14 -23.45 -26.40
C ILE A 512 2.76 -22.42 -27.36
N LYS A 513 3.22 -22.85 -28.53
CA LYS A 513 3.84 -21.98 -29.54
C LYS A 513 2.81 -21.05 -30.17
N MET A 514 1.62 -21.60 -30.48
CA MET A 514 0.52 -20.79 -31.00
C MET A 514 0.14 -19.70 -30.00
N SER A 515 -0.03 -20.06 -28.73
CA SER A 515 -0.32 -19.11 -27.65
C SER A 515 0.75 -18.02 -27.55
N PHE A 516 2.03 -18.37 -27.56
CA PHE A 516 3.13 -17.40 -27.52
C PHE A 516 3.15 -16.46 -28.74
N CYS A 517 2.95 -16.99 -29.95
CA CYS A 517 2.89 -16.18 -31.17
C CYS A 517 1.72 -15.19 -31.14
N LEU A 518 0.54 -15.64 -30.69
CA LEU A 518 -0.64 -14.80 -30.53
C LEU A 518 -0.41 -13.67 -29.52
N LEU A 519 0.15 -13.99 -28.35
CA LEU A 519 0.49 -12.98 -27.34
C LEU A 519 1.50 -11.95 -27.86
N THR A 520 2.51 -12.41 -28.62
CA THR A 520 3.52 -11.52 -29.22
C THR A 520 2.90 -10.60 -30.27
N ILE A 521 2.03 -11.12 -31.14
CA ILE A 521 1.27 -10.31 -32.10
C ILE A 521 0.38 -9.30 -31.36
N GLY A 522 -0.28 -9.72 -30.29
CA GLY A 522 -1.12 -8.87 -29.45
C GLY A 522 -0.34 -7.69 -28.84
N GLU A 523 0.80 -7.96 -28.20
CA GLU A 523 1.63 -6.92 -27.59
C GLU A 523 2.26 -5.98 -28.64
N ILE A 524 2.60 -6.46 -29.84
CA ILE A 524 3.01 -5.60 -30.97
C ILE A 524 1.83 -4.73 -31.42
N GLY A 525 0.66 -5.33 -31.63
CA GLY A 525 -0.55 -4.65 -32.07
C GLY A 525 -1.13 -3.66 -31.06
N ARG A 526 -0.79 -3.78 -29.77
CA ARG A 526 -1.11 -2.75 -28.77
C ARG A 526 -0.40 -1.43 -29.04
N ASN A 527 0.82 -1.50 -29.56
CA ASN A 527 1.68 -0.33 -29.77
C ASN A 527 1.69 0.17 -31.22
N PHE A 528 1.35 -0.70 -32.18
CA PHE A 528 1.43 -0.42 -33.62
C PHE A 528 0.12 -0.72 -34.35
N ASP A 529 -0.18 0.06 -35.38
CA ASP A 529 -1.32 -0.21 -36.27
C ASP A 529 -1.00 -1.39 -37.21
N LEU A 530 -1.60 -2.55 -36.92
CA LEU A 530 -1.50 -3.77 -37.75
C LEU A 530 -2.64 -3.92 -38.76
N SER A 531 -3.45 -2.87 -38.99
CA SER A 531 -4.49 -2.87 -40.04
C SER A 531 -3.99 -3.20 -41.47
N PRO A 532 -2.71 -2.97 -41.87
CA PRO A 532 -2.22 -3.39 -43.18
C PRO A 532 -2.25 -4.91 -43.41
N ILE A 533 -2.27 -5.72 -42.34
CA ILE A 533 -2.32 -7.19 -42.42
C ILE A 533 -3.79 -7.63 -42.49
N LEU A 534 -4.36 -7.67 -43.70
CA LEU A 534 -5.79 -7.93 -43.92
C LEU A 534 -6.29 -9.29 -43.40
N SER A 535 -5.42 -10.31 -43.36
CA SER A 535 -5.75 -11.66 -42.88
C SER A 535 -5.74 -11.81 -41.36
N LEU A 536 -5.16 -10.84 -40.63
CA LEU A 536 -4.94 -10.92 -39.19
C LEU A 536 -6.26 -11.07 -38.39
N PRO A 537 -7.25 -10.16 -38.52
CA PRO A 537 -8.48 -10.26 -37.73
C PRO A 537 -9.23 -11.58 -37.92
N GLN A 538 -9.33 -12.08 -39.15
CA GLN A 538 -10.01 -13.36 -39.41
C GLN A 538 -9.26 -14.54 -38.79
N THR A 539 -7.92 -14.56 -38.90
CA THR A 539 -7.10 -15.63 -38.31
C THR A 539 -7.23 -15.66 -36.78
N LEU A 540 -7.24 -14.51 -36.10
CA LEU A 540 -7.46 -14.43 -34.66
C LEU A 540 -8.83 -14.98 -34.26
N ILE A 541 -9.88 -14.60 -35.01
CA ILE A 541 -11.25 -15.06 -34.78
C ILE A 541 -11.38 -16.58 -35.05
N ASP A 542 -10.68 -17.10 -36.05
CA ASP A 542 -10.67 -18.54 -36.35
C ASP A 542 -9.98 -19.35 -35.25
N CYS A 543 -8.94 -18.80 -34.62
CA CYS A 543 -8.29 -19.41 -33.46
C CYS A 543 -9.22 -19.61 -32.26
N PHE A 544 -10.39 -18.96 -32.20
CA PHE A 544 -11.40 -19.22 -31.16
C PHE A 544 -12.04 -20.61 -31.28
N GLY A 545 -11.99 -21.23 -32.47
CA GLY A 545 -12.51 -22.57 -32.73
C GLY A 545 -11.58 -23.71 -32.34
N VAL A 546 -10.35 -23.42 -31.90
CA VAL A 546 -9.34 -24.44 -31.53
C VAL A 546 -9.72 -25.11 -30.21
N CYS A 547 -9.39 -26.38 -30.00
CA CYS A 547 -9.77 -27.11 -28.77
C CYS A 547 -9.07 -26.59 -27.50
N SER A 548 -7.90 -25.97 -27.63
CA SER A 548 -7.06 -25.52 -26.52
C SER A 548 -7.54 -24.21 -25.91
N GLU A 549 -7.86 -24.21 -24.62
CA GLU A 549 -8.31 -23.00 -23.90
C GLU A 549 -7.23 -21.90 -23.85
N ASP A 550 -5.95 -22.28 -23.73
CA ASP A 550 -4.83 -21.33 -23.70
C ASP A 550 -4.69 -20.55 -25.02
N VAL A 551 -4.96 -21.21 -26.15
CA VAL A 551 -4.94 -20.58 -27.47
C VAL A 551 -6.15 -19.65 -27.64
N LYS A 552 -7.34 -20.06 -27.17
CA LYS A 552 -8.55 -19.21 -27.19
C LYS A 552 -8.35 -17.94 -26.37
N SER A 553 -7.83 -18.07 -25.14
CA SER A 553 -7.58 -16.92 -24.27
C SER A 553 -6.51 -15.98 -24.84
N SER A 554 -5.42 -16.54 -25.38
CA SER A 554 -4.35 -15.73 -25.99
C SER A 554 -4.81 -15.04 -27.26
N SER A 555 -5.64 -15.70 -28.08
CA SER A 555 -6.24 -15.07 -29.26
C SER A 555 -7.21 -13.94 -28.89
N SER A 556 -8.04 -14.15 -27.85
CA SER A 556 -8.97 -13.12 -27.36
C SER A 556 -8.22 -11.90 -26.85
N LEU A 557 -7.17 -12.11 -26.05
CA LEU A 557 -6.30 -11.04 -25.57
C LEU A 557 -5.58 -10.34 -26.73
N ALA A 558 -5.06 -11.11 -27.71
CA ALA A 558 -4.39 -10.56 -28.88
C ALA A 558 -5.32 -9.68 -29.73
N LEU A 559 -6.56 -10.11 -29.98
CA LEU A 559 -7.55 -9.33 -30.71
C LEU A 559 -7.87 -8.02 -30.00
N GLY A 560 -8.04 -8.06 -28.67
CA GLY A 560 -8.25 -6.86 -27.85
C GLY A 560 -7.04 -5.93 -27.88
N ALA A 561 -5.84 -6.47 -27.72
CA ALA A 561 -4.59 -5.70 -27.75
C ALA A 561 -4.34 -5.06 -29.12
N VAL A 562 -4.54 -5.78 -30.24
CA VAL A 562 -4.46 -5.22 -31.61
C VAL A 562 -5.49 -4.10 -31.81
N ALA A 563 -6.68 -4.22 -31.22
CA ALA A 563 -7.69 -3.18 -31.30
C ALA A 563 -7.30 -1.90 -30.53
N VAL A 564 -6.43 -1.98 -29.52
CA VAL A 564 -5.89 -0.79 -28.85
C VAL A 564 -5.01 0.04 -29.80
N GLY A 565 -4.16 -0.60 -30.61
CA GLY A 565 -3.31 0.12 -31.57
C GLY A 565 -4.06 0.73 -32.75
N SER A 566 -5.23 0.19 -33.12
CA SER A 566 -6.04 0.67 -34.24
C SER A 566 -7.55 0.60 -33.95
N LEU A 567 -7.98 1.41 -32.97
CA LEU A 567 -9.36 1.40 -32.46
C LEU A 567 -10.41 1.61 -33.55
N LYS A 568 -10.15 2.50 -34.50
CA LYS A 568 -11.10 2.84 -35.59
C LYS A 568 -11.42 1.66 -36.52
N SER A 569 -10.48 0.74 -36.71
CA SER A 569 -10.63 -0.36 -37.65
C SER A 569 -11.14 -1.63 -36.97
N TYR A 570 -10.59 -1.96 -35.79
CA TYR A 570 -10.90 -3.21 -35.10
C TYR A 570 -12.10 -3.12 -34.13
N LEU A 571 -12.38 -1.97 -33.51
CA LEU A 571 -13.52 -1.86 -32.59
C LEU A 571 -14.86 -2.11 -33.28
N PRO A 572 -15.17 -1.49 -34.45
CA PRO A 572 -16.42 -1.79 -35.15
C PRO A 572 -16.54 -3.25 -35.56
N LEU A 573 -15.42 -3.90 -35.92
CA LEU A 573 -15.37 -5.32 -36.22
C LEU A 573 -15.72 -6.17 -34.99
N ILE A 574 -15.09 -5.90 -33.84
CA ILE A 574 -15.39 -6.61 -32.58
C ILE A 574 -16.86 -6.46 -32.21
N LEU A 575 -17.39 -5.22 -32.24
CA LEU A 575 -18.80 -4.96 -31.90
C LEU A 575 -19.76 -5.70 -32.86
N LYS A 576 -19.45 -5.75 -34.16
CA LYS A 576 -20.24 -6.47 -35.16
C LYS A 576 -20.20 -7.99 -34.95
N GLU A 577 -19.04 -8.56 -34.68
CA GLU A 577 -18.90 -10.01 -34.46
C GLU A 577 -19.57 -10.46 -33.16
N ILE A 578 -19.62 -9.59 -32.14
CA ILE A 578 -20.39 -9.85 -30.92
C ILE A 578 -21.89 -10.02 -31.23
N GLU A 579 -22.43 -9.28 -32.21
CA GLU A 579 -23.83 -9.47 -32.64
C GLU A 579 -24.01 -10.70 -33.54
N GLY A 580 -23.05 -10.95 -34.42
CA GLY A 580 -23.16 -11.97 -35.46
C GLY A 580 -22.93 -13.41 -34.99
N GLN A 581 -22.12 -13.63 -33.94
CA GLN A 581 -21.64 -14.97 -33.57
C GLN A 581 -21.82 -15.28 -32.07
N PRO A 582 -23.00 -15.78 -31.64
CA PRO A 582 -23.27 -16.03 -30.22
C PRO A 582 -22.33 -17.07 -29.60
N LYS A 583 -21.85 -18.05 -30.39
CA LYS A 583 -20.91 -19.08 -29.91
C LYS A 583 -19.53 -18.55 -29.52
N ARG A 584 -19.12 -17.40 -30.07
CA ARG A 584 -17.81 -16.78 -29.82
C ARG A 584 -17.92 -15.53 -28.94
N GLN A 585 -19.14 -15.21 -28.50
CA GLN A 585 -19.47 -13.98 -27.77
C GLN A 585 -18.62 -13.81 -26.51
N TYR A 586 -18.46 -14.87 -25.72
CA TYR A 586 -17.67 -14.85 -24.49
C TYR A 586 -16.23 -14.35 -24.72
N LEU A 587 -15.54 -14.87 -25.74
CA LEU A 587 -14.16 -14.50 -26.06
C LEU A 587 -14.07 -13.08 -26.65
N LEU A 588 -15.05 -12.67 -27.46
CA LEU A 588 -15.09 -11.31 -28.01
C LEU A 588 -15.36 -10.26 -26.92
N LEU A 589 -16.17 -10.58 -25.92
CA LEU A 589 -16.38 -9.72 -24.76
C LEU A 589 -15.09 -9.57 -23.93
N HIS A 590 -14.28 -10.62 -23.79
CA HIS A 590 -12.94 -10.52 -23.20
C HIS A 590 -11.98 -9.64 -24.04
N SER A 591 -12.06 -9.71 -25.37
CA SER A 591 -11.30 -8.79 -26.23
C SER A 591 -11.73 -7.33 -26.03
N LEU A 592 -13.03 -7.06 -25.91
CA LEU A 592 -13.56 -5.73 -25.62
C LEU A 592 -13.14 -5.25 -24.22
N LYS A 593 -13.16 -6.15 -23.23
CA LYS A 593 -12.68 -5.87 -21.87
C LYS A 593 -11.22 -5.43 -21.85
N GLU A 594 -10.38 -6.08 -22.65
CA GLU A 594 -8.98 -5.73 -22.80
C GLU A 594 -8.81 -4.31 -23.37
N VAL A 595 -9.58 -3.95 -24.40
CA VAL A 595 -9.59 -2.58 -24.97
C VAL A 595 -9.94 -1.53 -23.90
N ILE A 596 -11.01 -1.77 -23.14
CA ILE A 596 -11.45 -0.84 -22.08
C ILE A 596 -10.36 -0.75 -21.00
N SER A 597 -9.84 -1.88 -20.53
CA SER A 597 -8.85 -1.94 -19.45
C SER A 597 -7.52 -1.30 -19.82
N ALA A 598 -7.07 -1.43 -21.07
CA ALA A 598 -5.81 -0.84 -21.52
C ALA A 598 -5.92 0.67 -21.74
N LEU A 599 -7.04 1.14 -22.31
CA LEU A 599 -7.25 2.56 -22.62
C LEU A 599 -7.67 3.39 -21.41
N SER A 600 -8.28 2.79 -20.38
CA SER A 600 -8.75 3.51 -19.19
C SER A 600 -7.64 3.98 -18.25
N VAL A 601 -6.41 3.47 -18.38
CA VAL A 601 -5.31 3.73 -17.44
C VAL A 601 -4.56 5.03 -17.73
N THR A 602 -4.48 5.44 -19.00
CA THR A 602 -3.68 6.61 -19.41
C THR A 602 -4.56 7.73 -19.94
N GLN A 603 -4.19 8.99 -19.68
CA GLN A 603 -4.96 10.16 -20.13
C GLN A 603 -5.12 10.20 -21.66
N HIS A 604 -4.07 9.81 -22.40
CA HIS A 604 -4.13 9.67 -23.85
C HIS A 604 -5.09 8.57 -24.29
N GLY A 605 -5.06 7.39 -23.65
CA GLY A 605 -6.01 6.30 -23.93
C GLY A 605 -7.46 6.70 -23.67
N LEU A 606 -7.73 7.42 -22.58
CA LEU A 606 -9.06 7.93 -22.25
C LEU A 606 -9.61 8.83 -23.36
N SER A 607 -8.79 9.76 -23.87
CA SER A 607 -9.18 10.64 -24.99
C SER A 607 -9.57 9.88 -26.26
N GLN A 608 -8.98 8.70 -26.50
CA GLN A 608 -9.27 7.86 -27.65
C GLN A 608 -10.53 7.01 -27.44
N LEU A 609 -10.76 6.58 -26.20
CA LEU A 609 -11.90 5.73 -25.82
C LEU A 609 -13.21 6.51 -25.76
N LEU A 610 -13.20 7.74 -25.19
CA LEU A 610 -14.40 8.55 -24.94
C LEU A 610 -15.37 8.67 -26.13
N PRO A 611 -14.93 8.94 -27.38
CA PRO A 611 -15.84 9.00 -28.53
C PRO A 611 -16.56 7.68 -28.83
N SER A 612 -15.98 6.55 -28.44
CA SER A 612 -16.52 5.20 -28.68
C SER A 612 -17.31 4.67 -27.47
N VAL A 613 -17.29 5.35 -26.33
CA VAL A 613 -18.03 4.95 -25.11
C VAL A 613 -19.53 4.74 -25.39
N PRO A 614 -20.24 5.63 -26.11
CA PRO A 614 -21.67 5.43 -26.36
C PRO A 614 -21.99 4.16 -27.16
N SER A 615 -21.18 3.83 -28.17
CA SER A 615 -21.42 2.62 -28.98
C SER A 615 -21.09 1.34 -28.20
N ILE A 616 -20.03 1.36 -27.39
CA ILE A 616 -19.68 0.27 -26.48
C ILE A 616 -20.79 0.06 -25.43
N TRP A 617 -21.29 1.16 -24.84
CA TRP A 617 -22.34 1.12 -23.82
C TRP A 617 -23.63 0.49 -24.35
N VAL A 618 -24.12 0.95 -25.50
CA VAL A 618 -25.33 0.39 -26.16
C VAL A 618 -25.18 -1.10 -26.38
N GLN A 619 -24.01 -1.54 -26.83
CA GLN A 619 -23.74 -2.96 -27.08
C GLN A 619 -23.71 -3.78 -25.78
N LEU A 620 -23.06 -3.27 -24.72
CA LEU A 620 -23.00 -3.96 -23.43
C LEU A 620 -24.39 -4.07 -22.77
N ILE A 621 -25.19 -3.01 -22.82
CA ILE A 621 -26.57 -3.01 -22.30
C ILE A 621 -27.43 -4.06 -23.02
N LYS A 622 -27.32 -4.15 -24.36
CA LYS A 622 -28.03 -5.17 -25.16
C LYS A 622 -27.67 -6.60 -24.75
N HIS A 623 -26.42 -6.84 -24.34
CA HIS A 623 -25.93 -8.18 -23.97
C HIS A 623 -26.01 -8.49 -22.46
N CYS A 624 -26.59 -7.60 -21.66
CA CYS A 624 -26.92 -7.88 -20.26
C CYS A 624 -27.88 -9.07 -20.14
N GLU A 625 -28.73 -9.29 -21.15
CA GLU A 625 -29.75 -10.35 -21.19
C GLU A 625 -29.26 -11.68 -21.82
N SER A 626 -27.94 -11.85 -21.97
CA SER A 626 -27.38 -13.08 -22.56
C SER A 626 -27.71 -14.33 -21.73
N SER A 627 -27.92 -15.46 -22.40
CA SER A 627 -28.30 -16.73 -21.77
C SER A 627 -27.16 -17.33 -20.92
N GLU A 628 -25.91 -17.08 -21.28
CA GLU A 628 -24.73 -17.59 -20.58
C GLU A 628 -24.35 -16.70 -19.39
N GLU A 629 -24.20 -17.29 -18.19
CA GLU A 629 -23.72 -16.57 -16.99
C GLU A 629 -22.30 -16.02 -17.14
N GLY A 630 -21.41 -16.76 -17.82
CA GLY A 630 -20.04 -16.31 -18.08
C GLY A 630 -19.99 -15.01 -18.87
N SER A 631 -20.78 -14.91 -19.94
CA SER A 631 -20.88 -13.71 -20.78
C SER A 631 -21.46 -12.52 -19.99
N ARG A 632 -22.47 -12.75 -19.15
CA ARG A 632 -23.04 -11.73 -18.25
C ARG A 632 -22.02 -11.17 -17.25
N ASN A 633 -21.14 -12.01 -16.72
CA ASN A 633 -20.09 -11.56 -15.79
C ASN A 633 -19.04 -10.68 -16.49
N VAL A 634 -18.66 -11.02 -17.73
CA VAL A 634 -17.72 -10.17 -18.50
C VAL A 634 -18.38 -8.85 -18.87
N VAL A 635 -19.65 -8.84 -19.24
CA VAL A 635 -20.43 -7.60 -19.48
C VAL A 635 -20.46 -6.74 -18.21
N ALA A 636 -20.75 -7.32 -17.04
CA ALA A 636 -20.72 -6.60 -15.77
C ALA A 636 -19.34 -5.98 -15.47
N GLU A 637 -18.24 -6.72 -15.71
CA GLU A 637 -16.89 -6.20 -15.53
C GLU A 637 -16.59 -5.03 -16.51
N CYS A 638 -16.98 -5.17 -17.77
CA CYS A 638 -16.83 -4.11 -18.78
C CYS A 638 -17.62 -2.85 -18.40
N LEU A 639 -18.88 -2.99 -17.96
CA LEU A 639 -19.71 -1.87 -17.52
C LEU A 639 -19.09 -1.16 -16.31
N GLY A 640 -18.65 -1.92 -15.30
CA GLY A 640 -17.99 -1.35 -14.12
C GLY A 640 -16.74 -0.56 -14.48
N LYS A 641 -15.87 -1.11 -15.33
CA LYS A 641 -14.66 -0.40 -15.79
C LYS A 641 -14.96 0.83 -16.64
N LEU A 642 -16.01 0.78 -17.47
CA LEU A 642 -16.41 1.90 -18.30
C LEU A 642 -17.00 3.05 -17.46
N ILE A 643 -17.70 2.74 -16.36
CA ILE A 643 -18.21 3.76 -15.42
C ILE A 643 -17.06 4.56 -14.79
N LEU A 644 -15.91 3.93 -14.52
CA LEU A 644 -14.73 4.63 -14.02
C LEU A 644 -14.18 5.68 -14.99
N VAL A 645 -14.51 5.59 -16.29
CA VAL A 645 -14.08 6.55 -17.32
C VAL A 645 -14.91 7.83 -17.32
N ASN A 646 -16.23 7.72 -17.09
CA ASN A 646 -17.16 8.85 -17.07
C ASN A 646 -18.32 8.57 -16.09
N PRO A 647 -18.08 8.73 -14.77
CA PRO A 647 -19.02 8.30 -13.75
C PRO A 647 -20.29 9.16 -13.72
N ASP A 648 -20.19 10.47 -13.97
CA ASP A 648 -21.31 11.40 -13.87
C ASP A 648 -22.42 11.12 -14.89
N GLU A 649 -22.08 10.68 -16.10
CA GLU A 649 -23.06 10.39 -17.15
C GLU A 649 -23.55 8.93 -17.13
N LEU A 650 -22.65 7.98 -16.83
CA LEU A 650 -22.93 6.54 -16.96
C LEU A 650 -23.59 5.94 -15.71
N LEU A 651 -23.23 6.40 -14.51
CA LEU A 651 -23.80 5.90 -13.27
C LEU A 651 -25.32 6.14 -13.17
N PRO A 652 -25.87 7.32 -13.55
CA PRO A 652 -27.31 7.53 -13.60
C PRO A 652 -28.03 6.61 -14.59
N GLN A 653 -27.45 6.37 -15.77
CA GLN A 653 -28.04 5.45 -16.76
C GLN A 653 -28.08 4.02 -16.24
N LEU A 654 -27.05 3.60 -15.50
CA LEU A 654 -27.02 2.30 -14.85
C LEU A 654 -28.09 2.20 -13.75
N ARG A 655 -28.33 3.28 -13.02
CA ARG A 655 -29.42 3.35 -12.03
C ARG A 655 -30.79 3.16 -12.70
N ASP A 656 -31.04 3.78 -13.85
CA ASP A 656 -32.32 3.60 -14.56
C ASP A 656 -32.53 2.14 -14.97
N ALA A 657 -31.46 1.42 -15.30
CA ALA A 657 -31.49 -0.01 -15.62
C ALA A 657 -31.85 -0.92 -14.43
N LEU A 658 -31.71 -0.45 -13.17
CA LEU A 658 -32.17 -1.20 -11.98
C LEU A 658 -33.68 -1.40 -11.96
N TYR A 659 -34.45 -0.50 -12.56
CA TYR A 659 -35.92 -0.58 -12.57
C TYR A 659 -36.47 -1.37 -13.78
N SER A 660 -35.60 -2.09 -14.49
CA SER A 660 -36.00 -2.93 -15.62
C SER A 660 -36.86 -4.12 -15.17
N ASN A 661 -37.84 -4.49 -16.01
CA ASN A 661 -38.70 -5.65 -15.74
C ASN A 661 -37.92 -6.98 -15.79
N ASN A 662 -36.78 -7.02 -16.47
CA ASN A 662 -35.97 -8.23 -16.62
C ASN A 662 -35.02 -8.44 -15.43
N ALA A 663 -35.20 -9.55 -14.72
CA ALA A 663 -34.38 -9.94 -13.59
C ALA A 663 -32.89 -10.09 -13.93
N ILE A 664 -32.59 -10.59 -15.14
CA ILE A 664 -31.21 -10.82 -15.58
C ILE A 664 -30.48 -9.48 -15.75
N MET A 665 -31.15 -8.49 -16.32
CA MET A 665 -30.59 -7.14 -16.47
C MET A 665 -30.30 -6.50 -15.12
N ARG A 666 -31.26 -6.56 -14.17
CA ARG A 666 -31.04 -6.08 -12.79
C ARG A 666 -29.85 -6.77 -12.12
N ALA A 667 -29.70 -8.08 -12.28
CA ALA A 667 -28.55 -8.82 -11.73
C ALA A 667 -27.21 -8.34 -12.32
N VAL A 668 -27.10 -8.17 -13.64
CA VAL A 668 -25.86 -7.68 -14.29
C VAL A 668 -25.51 -6.27 -13.85
N VAL A 669 -26.51 -5.41 -13.74
CA VAL A 669 -26.36 -4.03 -13.25
C VAL A 669 -25.77 -4.00 -11.84
N VAL A 670 -26.33 -4.75 -10.90
CA VAL A 670 -25.81 -4.82 -9.52
C VAL A 670 -24.42 -5.44 -9.46
N SER A 671 -24.14 -6.43 -10.33
CA SER A 671 -22.80 -7.02 -10.47
C SER A 671 -21.78 -6.01 -11.00
N SER A 672 -22.18 -5.09 -11.88
CA SER A 672 -21.25 -4.11 -12.48
C SER A 672 -20.67 -3.13 -11.45
N ILE A 673 -21.47 -2.73 -10.45
CA ILE A 673 -21.01 -1.89 -9.33
C ILE A 673 -19.95 -2.61 -8.48
N LYS A 674 -19.96 -3.94 -8.40
CA LYS A 674 -18.88 -4.68 -7.74
C LYS A 674 -17.51 -4.35 -8.33
N TYR A 675 -17.45 -4.16 -9.65
CA TYR A 675 -16.21 -3.86 -10.38
C TYR A 675 -15.82 -2.38 -10.36
N THR A 676 -16.63 -1.50 -9.75
CA THR A 676 -16.23 -0.10 -9.46
C THR A 676 -15.60 0.04 -8.07
N ILE A 677 -15.70 -0.99 -7.21
CA ILE A 677 -15.19 -0.97 -5.84
C ILE A 677 -13.75 -1.49 -5.81
N SER A 678 -12.80 -0.57 -5.71
CA SER A 678 -11.37 -0.86 -5.47
C SER A 678 -11.01 -0.71 -3.99
N ASP A 679 -9.93 -1.36 -3.56
CA ASP A 679 -9.35 -1.22 -2.22
C ASP A 679 -8.77 0.20 -2.00
N GLN A 680 -8.09 0.73 -3.01
CA GLN A 680 -7.55 2.10 -2.96
C GLN A 680 -8.68 3.14 -3.10
N PRO A 681 -8.57 4.31 -2.43
CA PRO A 681 -9.51 5.42 -2.63
C PRO A 681 -9.50 5.85 -4.10
N GLN A 682 -10.68 6.13 -4.66
CA GLN A 682 -10.87 6.52 -6.04
C GLN A 682 -11.82 7.72 -6.12
N PRO A 683 -11.68 8.60 -7.13
CA PRO A 683 -12.54 9.79 -7.29
C PRO A 683 -14.05 9.48 -7.31
N ILE A 684 -14.42 8.29 -7.77
CA ILE A 684 -15.81 7.83 -7.84
C ILE A 684 -16.42 7.55 -6.45
N ASP A 685 -15.62 7.41 -5.39
CA ASP A 685 -16.09 6.95 -4.07
C ASP A 685 -17.17 7.87 -3.47
N HIS A 686 -17.08 9.18 -3.71
CA HIS A 686 -18.09 10.12 -3.25
C HIS A 686 -19.45 9.87 -3.92
N LEU A 687 -19.47 9.68 -5.24
CA LEU A 687 -20.68 9.35 -6.00
C LEU A 687 -21.22 7.97 -5.63
N LEU A 688 -20.32 6.99 -5.41
CA LEU A 688 -20.71 5.66 -4.93
C LEU A 688 -21.35 5.74 -3.55
N LYS A 689 -20.81 6.52 -2.61
CA LYS A 689 -21.38 6.64 -1.26
C LYS A 689 -22.81 7.18 -1.29
N GLN A 690 -23.12 8.09 -2.22
CA GLN A 690 -24.47 8.63 -2.40
C GLN A 690 -25.44 7.60 -3.01
N ASN A 691 -24.98 6.81 -3.98
CA ASN A 691 -25.86 5.99 -4.82
C ASN A 691 -25.90 4.50 -4.42
N LEU A 692 -24.89 3.99 -3.70
CA LEU A 692 -24.74 2.56 -3.40
C LEU A 692 -25.93 1.98 -2.62
N GLY A 693 -26.57 2.79 -1.78
CA GLY A 693 -27.78 2.39 -1.05
C GLY A 693 -28.92 1.95 -1.96
N GLU A 694 -29.07 2.57 -3.14
CA GLU A 694 -30.10 2.20 -4.12
C GLU A 694 -29.78 0.86 -4.78
N PHE A 695 -28.53 0.61 -5.17
CA PHE A 695 -28.12 -0.68 -5.73
C PHE A 695 -28.27 -1.82 -4.71
N LEU A 696 -27.90 -1.58 -3.44
CA LEU A 696 -28.04 -2.56 -2.36
C LEU A 696 -29.50 -2.77 -1.92
N SER A 697 -30.43 -1.88 -2.29
CA SER A 697 -31.86 -2.12 -2.10
C SER A 697 -32.37 -3.34 -2.87
N SER A 698 -31.62 -3.79 -3.90
CA SER A 698 -31.85 -5.03 -4.65
C SER A 698 -31.77 -6.31 -3.79
N LEU A 699 -31.32 -6.21 -2.54
CA LEU A 699 -31.51 -7.29 -1.55
C LEU A 699 -32.98 -7.61 -1.28
N ARG A 700 -33.90 -6.69 -1.63
CA ARG A 700 -35.36 -6.89 -1.52
C ARG A 700 -36.01 -7.37 -2.82
N ASP A 701 -35.22 -7.64 -3.86
CA ASP A 701 -35.76 -8.05 -5.17
C ASP A 701 -36.58 -9.35 -5.05
N PRO A 702 -37.70 -9.49 -5.79
CA PRO A 702 -38.47 -10.73 -5.80
C PRO A 702 -37.61 -11.93 -6.26
N GLU A 703 -36.68 -11.70 -7.20
CA GLU A 703 -35.94 -12.77 -7.83
C GLU A 703 -34.72 -13.20 -7.00
N PRO A 704 -34.60 -14.52 -6.71
CA PRO A 704 -33.50 -15.05 -5.90
C PRO A 704 -32.12 -14.76 -6.51
N GLY A 705 -32.01 -14.82 -7.84
CA GLY A 705 -30.75 -14.56 -8.54
C GLY A 705 -30.22 -13.13 -8.36
N VAL A 706 -31.11 -12.13 -8.32
CA VAL A 706 -30.74 -10.72 -8.11
C VAL A 706 -30.27 -10.51 -6.67
N ARG A 707 -30.99 -11.07 -5.69
CA ARG A 707 -30.60 -11.01 -4.28
C ARG A 707 -29.22 -11.63 -4.02
N ARG A 708 -28.92 -12.77 -4.68
CA ARG A 708 -27.59 -13.41 -4.60
C ARG A 708 -26.48 -12.44 -5.03
N VAL A 709 -26.66 -11.79 -6.18
CA VAL A 709 -25.65 -10.85 -6.72
C VAL A 709 -25.53 -9.62 -5.83
N ALA A 710 -26.64 -9.10 -5.31
CA ALA A 710 -26.63 -8.00 -4.35
C ALA A 710 -25.84 -8.35 -3.07
N LEU A 711 -25.97 -9.57 -2.55
CA LEU A 711 -25.15 -10.05 -1.43
C LEU A 711 -23.67 -10.13 -1.82
N VAL A 712 -23.32 -10.65 -2.99
CA VAL A 712 -21.91 -10.70 -3.44
C VAL A 712 -21.31 -9.30 -3.62
N THR A 713 -22.07 -8.35 -4.17
CA THR A 713 -21.65 -6.94 -4.28
C THR A 713 -21.51 -6.30 -2.90
N PHE A 714 -22.45 -6.57 -1.98
CA PHE A 714 -22.35 -6.13 -0.58
C PHE A 714 -21.11 -6.71 0.10
N ASN A 715 -20.81 -8.00 -0.11
CA ASN A 715 -19.63 -8.65 0.44
C ASN A 715 -18.34 -7.99 -0.05
N ALA A 716 -18.24 -7.73 -1.35
CA ALA A 716 -17.09 -7.05 -1.94
C ALA A 716 -16.93 -5.62 -1.40
N ALA A 717 -18.04 -4.91 -1.19
CA ALA A 717 -18.05 -3.58 -0.59
C ALA A 717 -17.55 -3.61 0.87
N ILE A 718 -18.00 -4.59 1.67
CA ILE A 718 -17.52 -4.77 3.04
C ILE A 718 -16.03 -5.10 3.03
N HIS A 719 -15.57 -6.05 2.20
CA HIS A 719 -14.17 -6.52 2.23
C HIS A 719 -13.15 -5.48 1.73
N ASN A 720 -13.47 -4.78 0.64
CA ASN A 720 -12.52 -3.87 -0.01
C ASN A 720 -12.66 -2.42 0.49
N LYS A 721 -13.86 -1.98 0.89
CA LYS A 721 -14.09 -0.58 1.30
C LYS A 721 -15.26 -0.43 2.27
N PRO A 722 -15.12 -0.84 3.55
CA PRO A 722 -16.18 -0.77 4.57
C PRO A 722 -16.81 0.62 4.73
N THR A 723 -16.05 1.69 4.47
CA THR A 723 -16.49 3.09 4.63
C THR A 723 -17.69 3.44 3.76
N LEU A 724 -17.86 2.79 2.61
CA LEU A 724 -19.00 3.00 1.71
C LEU A 724 -20.31 2.46 2.30
N VAL A 725 -20.25 1.41 3.14
CA VAL A 725 -21.44 0.69 3.61
C VAL A 725 -21.70 0.83 5.11
N ARG A 726 -20.73 1.36 5.88
CA ARG A 726 -20.81 1.49 7.34
C ARG A 726 -22.09 2.19 7.83
N ASP A 727 -22.55 3.22 7.11
CA ASP A 727 -23.76 3.97 7.45
C ASP A 727 -25.06 3.27 7.00
N LEU A 728 -24.96 2.36 6.04
CA LEU A 728 -26.07 1.56 5.52
C LEU A 728 -26.30 0.27 6.30
N LEU A 729 -25.32 -0.22 7.07
CA LEU A 729 -25.39 -1.49 7.83
C LEU A 729 -26.67 -1.66 8.65
N PRO A 730 -27.14 -0.68 9.45
CA PRO A 730 -28.37 -0.86 10.24
C PRO A 730 -29.60 -1.14 9.38
N THR A 731 -29.63 -0.60 8.15
CA THR A 731 -30.72 -0.83 7.20
C THR A 731 -30.55 -2.15 6.45
N LEU A 732 -29.32 -2.55 6.14
CA LEU A 732 -29.03 -3.72 5.30
C LEU A 732 -29.00 -5.05 6.08
N LEU A 733 -28.55 -5.04 7.34
CA LEU A 733 -28.42 -6.24 8.17
C LEU A 733 -29.72 -7.06 8.30
N PRO A 734 -30.91 -6.46 8.50
CA PRO A 734 -32.16 -7.23 8.52
C PRO A 734 -32.41 -8.03 7.24
N PHE A 735 -32.06 -7.47 6.07
CA PHE A 735 -32.21 -8.16 4.78
C PHE A 735 -31.19 -9.28 4.63
N LEU A 736 -29.93 -9.04 5.01
CA LEU A 736 -28.90 -10.08 5.07
C LEU A 736 -29.36 -11.27 5.92
N TYR A 737 -29.83 -11.00 7.13
CA TYR A 737 -30.33 -12.01 8.08
C TYR A 737 -31.59 -12.74 7.61
N SER A 738 -32.44 -12.09 6.82
CA SER A 738 -33.59 -12.74 6.22
C SER A 738 -33.18 -13.80 5.19
N GLU A 739 -32.07 -13.57 4.49
CA GLU A 739 -31.53 -14.47 3.48
C GLU A 739 -30.69 -15.63 4.07
N THR A 740 -30.40 -15.64 5.38
CA THR A 740 -29.77 -16.81 6.03
C THR A 740 -30.77 -17.92 6.37
N LYS A 741 -32.08 -17.66 6.24
CA LYS A 741 -33.14 -18.61 6.63
C LYS A 741 -33.43 -19.58 5.50
N VAL A 742 -33.66 -20.84 5.85
CA VAL A 742 -34.11 -21.86 4.90
C VAL A 742 -35.53 -21.54 4.44
N LYS A 743 -35.71 -21.31 3.14
CA LYS A 743 -37.00 -21.02 2.50
C LYS A 743 -37.55 -22.29 1.87
N CYS A 744 -38.52 -22.93 2.53
CA CYS A 744 -39.10 -24.20 2.07
C CYS A 744 -39.73 -24.11 0.67
N GLU A 745 -40.15 -22.93 0.24
CA GLU A 745 -40.69 -22.67 -1.11
C GLU A 745 -39.66 -22.86 -2.24
N LEU A 746 -38.36 -22.82 -1.93
CA LEU A 746 -37.26 -23.03 -2.89
C LEU A 746 -36.69 -24.46 -2.85
N ILE A 747 -37.28 -25.35 -2.04
CA ILE A 747 -36.84 -26.73 -1.88
C ILE A 747 -37.83 -27.66 -2.58
N ARG A 748 -37.32 -28.49 -3.48
CA ARG A 748 -38.10 -29.52 -4.19
C ARG A 748 -37.44 -30.88 -4.06
N GLU A 749 -38.24 -31.92 -3.90
CA GLU A 749 -37.77 -33.31 -3.91
C GLU A 749 -37.97 -33.91 -5.30
N VAL A 750 -36.89 -34.43 -5.89
CA VAL A 750 -36.92 -35.21 -7.12
C VAL A 750 -36.82 -36.68 -6.75
N GLU A 751 -37.90 -37.43 -6.94
CA GLU A 751 -37.92 -38.88 -6.69
C GLU A 751 -37.30 -39.64 -7.88
N MET A 752 -36.31 -40.47 -7.58
CA MET A 752 -35.62 -41.37 -8.52
C MET A 752 -35.77 -42.81 -8.00
N GLY A 753 -36.97 -43.37 -8.16
CA GLY A 753 -37.31 -44.72 -7.64
C GLY A 753 -37.31 -44.73 -6.10
N PRO A 754 -36.49 -45.56 -5.43
CA PRO A 754 -36.40 -45.57 -3.96
C PRO A 754 -35.57 -44.39 -3.39
N PHE A 755 -34.92 -43.59 -4.25
CA PHE A 755 -34.07 -42.47 -3.84
C PHE A 755 -34.82 -41.14 -3.95
N LYS A 756 -34.64 -40.26 -2.96
CA LYS A 756 -35.13 -38.88 -2.97
C LYS A 756 -33.94 -37.94 -3.06
N HIS A 757 -33.90 -37.07 -4.07
CA HIS A 757 -32.89 -36.02 -4.19
C HIS A 757 -33.54 -34.66 -3.91
N THR A 758 -33.16 -34.05 -2.79
CA THR A 758 -33.56 -32.68 -2.44
C THR A 758 -32.75 -31.67 -3.25
N VAL A 759 -33.41 -30.85 -4.06
CA VAL A 759 -32.82 -29.70 -4.76
C VAL A 759 -33.25 -28.44 -4.02
N ASP A 760 -32.29 -27.71 -3.47
CA ASP A 760 -32.49 -26.45 -2.74
C ASP A 760 -31.97 -25.29 -3.57
N ASP A 761 -32.87 -24.64 -4.31
CA ASP A 761 -32.54 -23.51 -5.19
C ASP A 761 -32.19 -22.24 -4.37
N GLY A 762 -32.43 -22.24 -3.05
CA GLY A 762 -32.06 -21.17 -2.12
C GLY A 762 -30.68 -21.32 -1.48
N LEU A 763 -30.00 -22.46 -1.66
CA LEU A 763 -28.74 -22.77 -0.99
C LEU A 763 -27.63 -21.76 -1.30
N ASP A 764 -27.47 -21.37 -2.57
CA ASP A 764 -26.39 -20.46 -3.00
C ASP A 764 -26.55 -19.04 -2.44
N ILE A 765 -27.79 -18.60 -2.22
CA ILE A 765 -28.08 -17.30 -1.59
C ILE A 765 -27.73 -17.37 -0.10
N ARG A 766 -28.10 -18.46 0.57
CA ARG A 766 -27.74 -18.66 1.99
C ARG A 766 -26.22 -18.71 2.17
N LYS A 767 -25.49 -19.39 1.28
CA LYS A 767 -24.02 -19.39 1.26
C LYS A 767 -23.47 -17.97 1.15
N ALA A 768 -23.91 -17.20 0.16
CA ALA A 768 -23.49 -15.81 -0.01
C ALA A 768 -23.80 -14.95 1.21
N ALA A 769 -24.94 -15.17 1.89
CA ALA A 769 -25.30 -14.46 3.11
C ALA A 769 -24.36 -14.80 4.28
N PHE A 770 -24.04 -16.08 4.49
CA PHE A 770 -23.08 -16.49 5.52
C PHE A 770 -21.66 -16.03 5.21
N GLU A 771 -21.26 -15.98 3.94
CA GLU A 771 -19.98 -15.39 3.52
C GLU A 771 -19.92 -13.89 3.85
N CYS A 772 -20.99 -13.13 3.56
CA CYS A 772 -21.09 -11.73 3.97
C CYS A 772 -20.98 -11.57 5.49
N MET A 773 -21.65 -12.43 6.26
CA MET A 773 -21.54 -12.41 7.73
C MET A 773 -20.11 -12.69 8.19
N TYR A 774 -19.42 -13.63 7.56
CA TYR A 774 -18.02 -13.92 7.86
C TYR A 774 -17.11 -12.72 7.59
N THR A 775 -17.29 -12.01 6.47
CA THR A 775 -16.52 -10.79 6.16
C THR A 775 -16.88 -9.63 7.11
N LEU A 776 -18.14 -9.50 7.52
CA LEU A 776 -18.55 -8.53 8.56
C LEU A 776 -17.87 -8.80 9.91
N LEU A 777 -17.58 -10.06 10.23
CA LEU A 777 -16.86 -10.42 11.45
C LEU A 777 -15.41 -9.89 11.45
N GLU A 778 -14.78 -9.78 10.28
CA GLU A 778 -13.41 -9.25 10.13
C GLU A 778 -13.36 -7.72 10.16
N GLN A 779 -14.29 -7.05 9.46
CA GLN A 779 -14.16 -5.61 9.17
C GLN A 779 -15.30 -4.71 9.69
N GLY A 780 -16.38 -5.28 10.25
CA GLY A 780 -17.64 -4.55 10.50
C GLY A 780 -18.34 -4.83 11.83
N LEU A 781 -17.70 -5.53 12.77
CA LEU A 781 -18.34 -6.00 13.99
C LEU A 781 -18.90 -4.87 14.88
N ASP A 782 -18.29 -3.68 14.86
CA ASP A 782 -18.63 -2.54 15.74
C ASP A 782 -20.09 -2.06 15.63
N ARG A 783 -20.73 -2.24 14.46
CA ARG A 783 -22.12 -1.81 14.21
C ARG A 783 -23.10 -2.98 14.11
N VAL A 784 -22.67 -4.18 14.46
CA VAL A 784 -23.47 -5.40 14.41
C VAL A 784 -23.99 -5.74 15.81
N ASP A 785 -25.29 -6.03 15.93
CA ASP A 785 -25.83 -6.61 17.16
C ASP A 785 -25.33 -8.07 17.28
N VAL A 786 -24.31 -8.26 18.13
CA VAL A 786 -23.66 -9.56 18.36
C VAL A 786 -24.67 -10.63 18.77
N LYS A 787 -25.71 -10.29 19.54
CA LYS A 787 -26.70 -11.28 19.99
C LYS A 787 -27.56 -11.80 18.84
N GLN A 788 -27.98 -10.90 17.95
CA GLN A 788 -28.70 -11.29 16.72
C GLN A 788 -27.79 -12.10 15.81
N PHE A 789 -26.56 -11.63 15.59
CA PHE A 789 -25.57 -12.29 14.76
C PHE A 789 -25.31 -13.73 15.21
N LEU A 790 -25.13 -13.97 16.52
CA LEU A 790 -24.94 -15.31 17.09
C LEU A 790 -26.14 -16.24 16.82
N GLY A 791 -27.36 -15.73 16.91
CA GLY A 791 -28.57 -16.51 16.59
C GLY A 791 -28.58 -17.00 15.13
N HIS A 792 -28.12 -16.18 14.20
CA HIS A 792 -27.98 -16.57 12.78
C HIS A 792 -26.85 -17.57 12.56
N VAL A 793 -25.70 -17.40 13.23
CA VAL A 793 -24.59 -18.38 13.18
C VAL A 793 -25.03 -19.73 13.73
N GLN A 794 -25.77 -19.76 14.84
CA GLN A 794 -26.33 -20.98 15.41
C GLN A 794 -27.26 -21.69 14.41
N ALA A 795 -28.13 -20.96 13.72
CA ALA A 795 -28.99 -21.54 12.69
C ALA A 795 -28.18 -22.17 11.56
N GLY A 796 -27.07 -21.54 11.16
CA GLY A 796 -26.16 -22.05 10.13
C GLY A 796 -25.43 -23.34 10.52
N LEU A 797 -25.22 -23.61 11.81
CA LEU A 797 -24.68 -24.90 12.29
C LEU A 797 -25.62 -26.07 12.02
N CYS A 798 -26.90 -25.81 11.73
CA CYS A 798 -27.90 -26.83 11.42
C CYS A 798 -28.11 -27.03 9.91
N ASP A 799 -27.51 -26.18 9.06
CA ASP A 799 -27.80 -26.10 7.62
C ASP A 799 -26.98 -27.12 6.79
N HIS A 800 -26.88 -26.90 5.48
CA HIS A 800 -26.11 -27.70 4.55
C HIS A 800 -24.62 -27.77 4.90
N TYR A 801 -23.95 -28.85 4.46
CA TYR A 801 -22.52 -29.13 4.68
C TYR A 801 -21.60 -27.90 4.50
N ASP A 802 -21.72 -27.20 3.38
CA ASP A 802 -20.86 -26.04 3.07
C ASP A 802 -21.06 -24.87 4.04
N ILE A 803 -22.31 -24.62 4.46
CA ILE A 803 -22.65 -23.56 5.42
C ILE A 803 -22.17 -23.95 6.82
N LYS A 804 -22.29 -25.23 7.20
CA LYS A 804 -21.73 -25.76 8.45
C LYS A 804 -20.22 -25.52 8.55
N MET A 805 -19.48 -25.77 7.46
CA MET A 805 -18.04 -25.56 7.43
C MET A 805 -17.65 -24.09 7.69
N LEU A 806 -18.34 -23.16 7.05
CA LEU A 806 -18.11 -21.73 7.25
C LEU A 806 -18.53 -21.27 8.66
N THR A 807 -19.66 -21.77 9.16
CA THR A 807 -20.18 -21.40 10.48
C THR A 807 -19.33 -21.97 11.63
N TYR A 808 -18.71 -23.15 11.47
CA TYR A 808 -17.70 -23.63 12.41
C TYR A 808 -16.50 -22.69 12.50
N LEU A 809 -16.03 -22.19 11.35
CA LEU A 809 -14.96 -21.20 11.33
C LEU A 809 -15.39 -19.87 11.99
N MET A 810 -16.61 -19.41 11.71
CA MET A 810 -17.20 -18.24 12.38
C MET A 810 -17.26 -18.43 13.89
N THR A 811 -17.70 -19.59 14.39
CA THR A 811 -17.76 -19.88 15.83
C THR A 811 -16.38 -19.87 16.48
N ALA A 812 -15.37 -20.43 15.83
CA ALA A 812 -14.00 -20.41 16.33
C ALA A 812 -13.46 -18.97 16.45
N ARG A 813 -13.78 -18.10 15.48
CA ARG A 813 -13.37 -16.69 15.53
C ARG A 813 -14.17 -15.87 16.53
N LEU A 814 -15.48 -16.09 16.63
CA LEU A 814 -16.34 -15.44 17.63
C LEU A 814 -15.91 -15.78 19.06
N ALA A 815 -15.38 -16.98 19.30
CA ALA A 815 -14.82 -17.36 20.60
C ALA A 815 -13.66 -16.45 21.03
N VAL A 816 -12.88 -15.95 20.06
CA VAL A 816 -11.75 -15.03 20.30
C VAL A 816 -12.23 -13.58 20.36
N LEU A 817 -13.10 -13.17 19.43
CA LEU A 817 -13.53 -11.77 19.29
C LEU A 817 -14.56 -11.33 20.34
N CYS A 818 -15.51 -12.22 20.68
CA CYS A 818 -16.67 -11.92 21.53
C CYS A 818 -16.88 -12.99 22.63
N PRO A 819 -15.87 -13.33 23.45
CA PRO A 819 -15.92 -14.49 24.36
C PRO A 819 -17.11 -14.46 25.31
N ASP A 820 -17.44 -13.29 25.88
CA ASP A 820 -18.53 -13.15 26.85
C ASP A 820 -19.91 -13.39 26.22
N ALA A 821 -20.14 -12.88 25.00
CA ALA A 821 -21.41 -13.05 24.29
C ALA A 821 -21.61 -14.51 23.87
N VAL A 822 -20.54 -15.17 23.43
CA VAL A 822 -20.56 -16.60 23.10
C VAL A 822 -20.79 -17.44 24.35
N LEU A 823 -20.17 -17.10 25.48
CA LEU A 823 -20.33 -17.81 26.75
C LEU A 823 -21.80 -17.81 27.22
N GLN A 824 -22.51 -16.69 27.06
CA GLN A 824 -23.93 -16.59 27.42
C GLN A 824 -24.86 -17.52 26.62
N GLN A 825 -24.47 -17.89 25.40
CA GLN A 825 -25.24 -18.78 24.52
C GLN A 825 -24.55 -20.13 24.28
N LEU A 826 -23.51 -20.46 25.06
CA LEU A 826 -22.64 -21.62 24.83
C LEU A 826 -23.42 -22.93 24.74
N ASP A 827 -24.45 -23.09 25.58
CA ASP A 827 -25.31 -24.30 25.59
C ASP A 827 -25.89 -24.61 24.22
N GLN A 828 -26.32 -23.59 23.49
CA GLN A 828 -26.97 -23.72 22.19
C GLN A 828 -25.98 -24.16 21.11
N PHE A 829 -24.75 -23.64 21.15
CA PHE A 829 -23.65 -24.06 20.27
C PHE A 829 -23.23 -25.50 20.54
N VAL A 830 -23.14 -25.89 21.82
CA VAL A 830 -22.73 -27.23 22.23
C VAL A 830 -23.70 -28.31 21.77
N LEU A 831 -25.00 -28.05 21.81
CA LEU A 831 -26.01 -28.99 21.33
C LEU A 831 -25.79 -29.36 19.86
N GLN A 832 -25.62 -28.36 18.99
CA GLN A 832 -25.45 -28.58 17.55
C GLN A 832 -24.10 -29.22 17.19
N LEU A 833 -23.03 -28.83 17.89
CA LEU A 833 -21.72 -29.46 17.75
C LEU A 833 -21.74 -30.92 18.19
N ARG A 834 -22.48 -31.23 19.27
CA ARG A 834 -22.63 -32.61 19.76
C ARG A 834 -23.38 -33.48 18.77
N GLU A 835 -24.46 -32.99 18.18
CA GLU A 835 -25.19 -33.73 17.14
C GLU A 835 -24.28 -34.06 15.95
N THR A 836 -23.51 -33.10 15.46
CA THR A 836 -22.58 -33.35 14.34
C THR A 836 -21.49 -34.36 14.70
N CYS A 837 -20.89 -34.25 15.89
CA CYS A 837 -19.83 -35.18 16.33
C CYS A 837 -20.34 -36.62 16.56
N THR A 838 -21.60 -36.78 16.97
CA THR A 838 -22.19 -38.09 17.31
C THR A 838 -22.98 -38.73 16.16
N TYR A 839 -23.25 -37.99 15.09
CA TYR A 839 -23.97 -38.49 13.92
C TYR A 839 -23.23 -39.64 13.24
N LYS A 840 -23.95 -40.75 13.00
CA LYS A 840 -23.44 -41.95 12.31
C LYS A 840 -24.09 -42.09 10.94
N VAL A 841 -23.25 -42.07 9.90
CA VAL A 841 -23.66 -42.30 8.51
C VAL A 841 -24.12 -43.76 8.35
N LYS A 842 -25.17 -44.00 7.54
CA LYS A 842 -25.71 -45.35 7.31
C LYS A 842 -24.67 -46.24 6.60
N ALA A 843 -24.58 -47.52 6.96
CA ALA A 843 -23.55 -48.43 6.44
C ALA A 843 -23.62 -48.70 4.91
N ASN A 844 -24.73 -48.36 4.26
CA ASN A 844 -24.95 -48.47 2.82
C ASN A 844 -24.65 -47.18 2.05
N SER A 845 -24.07 -46.17 2.71
CA SER A 845 -23.75 -44.87 2.11
C SER A 845 -22.46 -44.94 1.30
N VAL A 846 -22.30 -44.04 0.33
CA VAL A 846 -21.09 -43.95 -0.47
C VAL A 846 -19.91 -43.43 0.35
N LYS A 847 -18.68 -43.86 0.01
CA LYS A 847 -17.44 -43.45 0.69
C LYS A 847 -17.31 -41.93 0.87
N GLN A 848 -17.74 -41.16 -0.14
CA GLN A 848 -17.71 -39.69 -0.10
C GLN A 848 -18.56 -39.10 1.04
N GLU A 849 -19.65 -39.77 1.44
CA GLU A 849 -20.52 -39.32 2.52
C GLU A 849 -19.89 -39.56 3.90
N HIS A 850 -19.11 -40.64 4.04
CA HIS A 850 -18.27 -40.88 5.22
C HIS A 850 -17.15 -39.83 5.32
N GLU A 851 -16.45 -39.53 4.22
CA GLU A 851 -15.38 -38.53 4.18
C GLU A 851 -15.90 -37.13 4.55
N LYS A 852 -17.06 -36.72 4.01
CA LYS A 852 -17.73 -35.46 4.38
C LYS A 852 -18.05 -35.41 5.88
N GLN A 853 -18.56 -36.49 6.45
CA GLN A 853 -18.87 -36.51 7.88
C GLN A 853 -17.61 -36.42 8.75
N ASP A 854 -16.52 -37.08 8.35
CA ASP A 854 -15.26 -37.01 9.08
C ASP A 854 -14.61 -35.61 9.00
N GLU A 855 -14.78 -34.92 7.87
CA GLU A 855 -14.38 -33.52 7.71
C GLU A 855 -15.23 -32.60 8.61
N LEU A 856 -16.55 -32.78 8.64
CA LEU A 856 -17.44 -32.03 9.55
C LEU A 856 -17.07 -32.25 11.01
N LYS A 857 -16.82 -33.49 11.43
CA LYS A 857 -16.38 -33.81 12.80
C LYS A 857 -15.08 -33.06 13.12
N ARG A 858 -14.08 -33.08 12.23
CA ARG A 858 -12.81 -32.38 12.44
C ARG A 858 -13.01 -30.87 12.55
N SER A 859 -13.83 -30.27 11.70
CA SER A 859 -14.12 -28.82 11.72
C SER A 859 -14.90 -28.42 12.98
N ALA A 860 -15.91 -29.20 13.36
CA ALA A 860 -16.65 -29.01 14.61
C ALA A 860 -15.72 -29.10 15.83
N LEU A 861 -14.78 -30.06 15.86
CA LEU A 861 -13.81 -30.19 16.95
C LEU A 861 -12.82 -29.00 17.02
N ARG A 862 -12.49 -28.36 15.88
CA ARG A 862 -11.73 -27.08 15.89
C ARG A 862 -12.53 -25.97 16.55
N ALA A 863 -13.81 -25.85 16.24
CA ALA A 863 -14.69 -24.89 16.91
C ALA A 863 -14.79 -25.19 18.42
N VAL A 864 -14.93 -26.46 18.82
CA VAL A 864 -14.93 -26.88 20.24
C VAL A 864 -13.62 -26.51 20.93
N SER A 865 -12.47 -26.73 20.27
CA SER A 865 -11.16 -26.34 20.79
C SER A 865 -11.09 -24.84 21.06
N ALA A 866 -11.53 -24.00 20.11
CA ALA A 866 -11.60 -22.56 20.31
C ALA A 866 -12.55 -22.15 21.44
N LEU A 867 -13.73 -22.77 21.53
CA LEU A 867 -14.68 -22.54 22.63
C LEU A 867 -14.09 -22.93 24.00
N SER A 868 -13.25 -23.96 24.06
CA SER A 868 -12.58 -24.37 25.31
C SER A 868 -11.54 -23.37 25.82
N GLN A 869 -11.04 -22.50 24.93
CA GLN A 869 -10.10 -21.44 25.29
C GLN A 869 -10.80 -20.22 25.90
N ILE A 870 -12.14 -20.14 25.83
CA ILE A 870 -12.90 -19.04 26.42
C ILE A 870 -12.77 -19.09 27.95
N PRO A 871 -12.39 -17.98 28.61
CA PRO A 871 -12.34 -17.92 30.07
C PRO A 871 -13.71 -18.26 30.68
N ASN A 872 -13.74 -19.19 31.64
CA ASN A 872 -14.95 -19.71 32.31
C ASN A 872 -15.83 -20.68 31.49
N ALA A 873 -15.44 -21.11 30.30
CA ALA A 873 -16.16 -22.17 29.57
C ALA A 873 -16.26 -23.49 30.38
N ASP A 874 -15.22 -23.80 31.17
CA ASP A 874 -15.16 -24.98 32.05
C ASP A 874 -16.22 -24.97 33.16
N LYS A 875 -16.82 -23.82 33.48
CA LYS A 875 -17.90 -23.72 34.47
C LYS A 875 -19.26 -24.15 33.90
N ASN A 876 -19.37 -24.27 32.57
CA ASN A 876 -20.59 -24.72 31.93
C ASN A 876 -20.67 -26.26 31.94
N GLN A 877 -21.70 -26.79 32.61
CA GLN A 877 -21.91 -28.22 32.77
C GLN A 877 -22.15 -28.94 31.42
N HIS A 878 -22.90 -28.34 30.51
CA HIS A 878 -23.19 -28.94 29.20
C HIS A 878 -21.94 -29.06 28.33
N PHE A 879 -21.06 -28.06 28.39
CA PHE A 879 -19.78 -28.07 27.68
C PHE A 879 -18.81 -29.10 28.25
N THR A 880 -18.66 -29.15 29.59
CA THR A 880 -17.78 -30.13 30.23
C THR A 880 -18.24 -31.58 30.01
N ASP A 881 -19.55 -31.84 30.03
CA ASP A 881 -20.08 -33.17 29.72
C ASP A 881 -19.91 -33.54 28.24
N PHE A 882 -19.92 -32.54 27.34
CA PHE A 882 -19.58 -32.77 25.94
C PHE A 882 -18.10 -33.12 25.76
N LEU A 883 -17.19 -32.42 26.43
CA LEU A 883 -15.76 -32.71 26.39
C LEU A 883 -15.44 -34.12 26.95
N LYS A 884 -16.15 -34.57 27.99
CA LYS A 884 -16.05 -35.96 28.47
C LYS A 884 -16.48 -36.95 27.38
N THR A 885 -17.63 -36.70 26.74
CA THR A 885 -18.14 -37.53 25.64
C THR A 885 -17.13 -37.63 24.49
N ILE A 886 -16.45 -36.53 24.13
CA ILE A 886 -15.40 -36.54 23.10
C ILE A 886 -14.20 -37.39 23.53
N LYS A 887 -13.78 -37.32 24.79
CA LYS A 887 -12.68 -38.13 25.34
C LYS A 887 -13.02 -39.62 25.46
N ASP A 888 -14.27 -39.94 25.77
CA ASP A 888 -14.74 -41.33 25.89
C ASP A 888 -14.82 -42.04 24.53
N ILE A 889 -14.99 -41.28 23.43
CA ILE A 889 -15.02 -41.82 22.07
C ILE A 889 -13.59 -41.80 21.49
N PRO A 890 -12.93 -42.96 21.30
CA PRO A 890 -11.51 -43.02 20.96
C PRO A 890 -11.15 -42.42 19.60
N GLU A 891 -12.09 -42.45 18.63
CA GLU A 891 -11.93 -41.82 17.31
C GLU A 891 -11.90 -40.29 17.42
N LEU A 892 -12.86 -39.71 18.15
CA LEU A 892 -12.94 -38.26 18.35
C LEU A 892 -11.83 -37.73 19.25
N CYS A 893 -11.45 -38.48 20.29
CA CYS A 893 -10.34 -38.13 21.18
C CYS A 893 -9.02 -37.96 20.42
N LYS A 894 -8.69 -38.90 19.52
CA LYS A 894 -7.50 -38.80 18.66
C LYS A 894 -7.50 -37.55 17.78
N ILE A 895 -8.64 -37.24 17.17
CA ILE A 895 -8.78 -36.06 16.30
C ILE A 895 -8.68 -34.77 17.12
N TYR A 896 -9.30 -34.74 18.29
CA TYR A 896 -9.27 -33.59 19.19
C TYR A 896 -7.86 -33.32 19.72
N GLU A 897 -7.13 -34.36 20.14
CA GLU A 897 -5.73 -34.24 20.58
C GLU A 897 -4.80 -33.75 19.46
N SER A 898 -5.01 -34.18 18.21
CA SER A 898 -4.22 -33.64 17.08
C SER A 898 -4.48 -32.15 16.86
N ILE A 899 -5.75 -31.72 16.94
CA ILE A 899 -6.12 -30.30 16.75
C ILE A 899 -5.52 -29.43 17.86
N GLN A 900 -5.53 -29.90 19.12
CA GLN A 900 -4.94 -29.16 20.22
C GLN A 900 -3.42 -28.99 20.08
N LYS A 901 -2.71 -30.00 19.54
CA LYS A 901 -1.27 -29.90 19.25
C LYS A 901 -1.00 -28.86 18.16
N ASP A 902 -1.77 -28.89 17.07
CA ASP A 902 -1.63 -27.94 15.95
C ASP A 902 -1.94 -26.49 16.39
N SER A 903 -2.92 -26.31 17.28
CA SER A 903 -3.31 -24.99 17.79
C SER A 903 -2.21 -24.38 18.68
N ASN A 904 -1.51 -25.22 19.45
CA ASN A 904 -0.40 -24.77 20.30
C ASN A 904 0.86 -24.42 19.50
N SER A 905 1.13 -25.06 18.36
CA SER A 905 2.24 -24.67 17.47
C SER A 905 2.01 -23.33 16.78
N VAL A 906 0.78 -23.05 16.33
CA VAL A 906 0.42 -21.78 15.67
C VAL A 906 0.51 -20.60 16.65
N ASN A 907 0.11 -20.79 17.91
CA ASN A 907 0.27 -19.75 18.94
C ASN A 907 1.74 -19.44 19.29
N ILE A 908 2.66 -20.39 19.10
CA ILE A 908 4.10 -20.19 19.30
C ILE A 908 4.72 -19.46 18.10
N GLU A 909 4.28 -19.76 16.87
CA GLU A 909 4.74 -19.05 15.66
C GLU A 909 4.23 -17.61 15.60
N ASN A 910 2.96 -17.33 15.94
CA ASN A 910 2.42 -15.97 15.99
C ASN A 910 3.10 -15.11 17.07
N ALA A 911 3.44 -15.67 18.23
CA ALA A 911 4.19 -14.97 19.26
C ALA A 911 5.65 -14.66 18.85
N SER A 912 6.21 -15.39 17.87
CA SER A 912 7.54 -15.14 17.33
C SER A 912 7.56 -14.12 16.18
N MET A 913 6.47 -13.99 15.41
CA MET A 913 6.34 -12.99 14.35
C MET A 913 6.03 -11.59 14.88
N ASP A 914 5.32 -11.46 16.01
CA ASP A 914 5.08 -10.16 16.67
C ASP A 914 6.33 -9.56 17.35
N GLN A 915 7.47 -10.28 17.34
CA GLN A 915 8.77 -9.80 17.85
C GLN A 915 9.85 -9.59 16.77
N SER A 916 9.48 -9.64 15.48
CA SER A 916 10.42 -9.40 14.36
C SER A 916 10.15 -8.12 13.59
#